data_AF-A0A3P6T6K9-F1
#
_entry.id   AF-A0A3P6T6K9-F1
#
_cell.length_a   1.000
_cell.length_b   1.000
_cell.length_c   1.000
_cell.angle_alpha   90.00
_cell.angle_beta   90.00
_cell.angle_gamma   90.00
#
_symmetry.space_group_name_H-M   'P 1'
#
loop_
_entity.id
_entity.type
_entity.pdbx_description
1 polymer ?
#
loop_
_entity_poly.entity_id
_entity_poly.type
_entity_poly.pdbx_seq_one_letter_code
_entity_poly.pdbx_strand_id
1 'polypeptide(L)'
;MQPQLIRTVPPPRPIRQKARLAQLDEDIKRNEDLVAWYKLADEMNDIKGWADAKSADLREALDGKQAPRTPHEQNTQRQKHERICNDIERKEPRVKELLDPKICPMPACLQKAGIPGSDPRPELAESVGELKRLASERSKQLLASVDTTDLLSRLADVAEQINSTTVAVDALVEGQSAFPLASSAKKLKGIEETVQKMEPVINDLSQQVDQKLATMQHDRSTLSKPLKKGRKHVIDALQDLKDRISAAKFVPLFEFYYHTIHRMHNLKTRSLVLQNWVADFMQLSEDQQEDITKALAFASSANVGNSSDPNRWQVFVEDLPNLLSRIDECIGEGTDLRNDLVQPYGTNAGNVAVMPVRRKKDLSQPENPFYLSPQEFATPLQMEYPLCSEQSAQTAADQVKEQIDSLTRDRQLLQKEVQAGEDRKENAKLFSSFNEDWVDIMERIQEKDAHLTALAAIPPKSQSLLKGQVSKHEVLEAEVVHIKQRASEVEQAGSDLLTQLRAPGEGQSGQAQEAQKVRDKLSALEKALQALEDKLAQRRKCLNECDRYLRFCQQVSDFILWCNDLDHEVALTEGAVKASSHIITGAVNRLVSPAAPTAGTGLSIDLNQAEQQSSTYERLNDEMRTKWSPLSTALVQEAEDMINLNHYAAADLNAKVEQLLVAQKRAEEGLKSANLRMPQLIDLLHLRREIAALVSQLAAQPARLQALVKECSSSSNLQGGQCDKLTSSAEDCADLMASLDRCSRQLTWEEEARDIEGWLNEREAELAELSRPKAEVTMTGDVILEQLNTLKRQETFQNSVSANSSHAEGLIKRAKELIAEENKVTNNPNSAVSQRLAERLERINQRWKALLASCAAIAATLNQSRDLLDYQREAEALERWLRDKDILLAKSDLGSDYDHCISLKDKAKEAAAGKTLWSLAPSCLELMQSSVCILLVYQQVNKQTMQAFDDLSRKVSKALRTATGGASSGGAASVAALNQRTADYIDRWTADIQDRWRRIAEQLAAYVALLDLASGIHELLSRYNVLLSETQDRKTRAAALDDLAKAQSAAELQAILRVCARGERDIAAIDDHAHGLAAEAKKTVDRVTASSKDGRLQPFVDNLKRKPVR
;
A
#
# COMPACT_ATOMS: atom_id res chain seq x y z
N MET A 1 -9.64 69.19 5.38
CA MET A 1 -10.59 68.31 6.08
C MET A 1 -11.12 67.29 5.09
N GLN A 2 -11.24 66.05 5.54
CA GLN A 2 -11.48 64.83 4.75
C GLN A 2 -12.83 64.82 4.00
N PRO A 3 -12.92 64.22 2.80
CA PRO A 3 -14.19 63.75 2.26
C PRO A 3 -14.58 62.45 2.96
N GLN A 4 -15.78 62.44 3.54
CA GLN A 4 -16.30 61.32 4.30
C GLN A 4 -16.48 60.07 3.44
N LEU A 5 -16.07 58.92 3.99
CA LEU A 5 -16.29 57.60 3.43
C LEU A 5 -17.79 57.36 3.17
N ILE A 6 -18.16 57.26 1.89
CA ILE A 6 -19.39 56.60 1.48
C ILE A 6 -19.19 55.10 1.79
N ARG A 7 -19.76 54.65 2.90
CA ARG A 7 -19.94 53.22 3.19
C ARG A 7 -20.82 52.64 2.08
N THR A 8 -20.21 51.93 1.13
CA THR A 8 -20.93 51.04 0.22
C THR A 8 -21.60 49.96 1.07
N VAL A 9 -22.93 50.04 1.14
CA VAL A 9 -23.75 49.07 1.86
C VAL A 9 -23.50 47.69 1.24
N PRO A 10 -23.08 46.69 2.04
CA PRO A 10 -22.87 45.35 1.53
C PRO A 10 -24.20 44.77 1.01
N PRO A 11 -24.24 44.10 -0.16
CA PRO A 11 -25.48 43.54 -0.68
C PRO A 11 -26.11 42.57 0.33
N PRO A 12 -27.45 42.48 0.37
CA PRO A 12 -28.19 41.72 1.37
C PRO A 12 -27.70 40.26 1.44
N ARG A 13 -27.61 39.71 2.67
CA ARG A 13 -27.16 38.34 2.99
C ARG A 13 -27.60 37.25 1.99
N PRO A 14 -28.85 37.19 1.50
CA PRO A 14 -29.25 36.19 0.51
C PRO A 14 -28.50 36.28 -0.83
N ILE A 15 -28.12 37.47 -1.30
CA ILE A 15 -27.35 37.64 -2.55
C ILE A 15 -25.90 37.16 -2.34
N ARG A 16 -25.32 37.42 -1.17
CA ARG A 16 -23.98 36.93 -0.80
C ARG A 16 -23.95 35.42 -0.59
N GLN A 17 -24.99 34.84 0.01
CA GLN A 17 -25.13 33.38 0.14
C GLN A 17 -25.35 32.74 -1.23
N LYS A 18 -26.17 33.32 -2.11
CA LYS A 18 -26.38 32.81 -3.47
C LYS A 18 -25.12 32.89 -4.33
N ALA A 19 -24.34 33.98 -4.21
CA ALA A 19 -23.03 34.10 -4.86
C ALA A 19 -21.98 33.11 -4.30
N ARG A 20 -21.97 32.87 -2.98
CA ARG A 20 -21.09 31.87 -2.36
C ARG A 20 -21.48 30.43 -2.71
N LEU A 21 -22.77 30.14 -2.82
CA LEU A 21 -23.27 28.82 -3.26
C LEU A 21 -22.94 28.60 -4.74
N ALA A 22 -23.15 29.60 -5.61
CA ALA A 22 -22.75 29.51 -7.01
C ALA A 22 -21.23 29.32 -7.17
N GLN A 23 -20.43 29.99 -6.35
CA GLN A 23 -18.98 29.80 -6.35
C GLN A 23 -18.56 28.43 -5.81
N LEU A 24 -19.27 27.89 -4.81
CA LEU A 24 -19.06 26.54 -4.31
C LEU A 24 -19.45 25.47 -5.35
N ASP A 25 -20.55 25.66 -6.07
CA ASP A 25 -20.98 24.78 -7.16
C ASP A 25 -19.98 24.82 -8.34
N GLU A 26 -19.42 26.00 -8.66
CA GLU A 26 -18.33 26.14 -9.64
C GLU A 26 -17.04 25.44 -9.15
N ASP A 27 -16.71 25.54 -7.87
CA ASP A 27 -15.54 24.86 -7.28
C ASP A 27 -15.72 23.34 -7.21
N ILE A 28 -16.91 22.85 -6.89
CA ILE A 28 -17.25 21.41 -6.92
C ILE A 28 -17.11 20.87 -8.34
N LYS A 29 -17.73 21.54 -9.32
CA LYS A 29 -17.62 21.15 -10.73
C LYS A 29 -16.17 21.19 -11.23
N ARG A 30 -15.41 22.21 -10.85
CA ARG A 30 -13.98 22.31 -11.15
C ARG A 30 -13.19 21.13 -10.57
N ASN A 31 -13.50 20.71 -9.34
CA ASN A 31 -12.84 19.57 -8.71
C ASN A 31 -13.22 18.24 -9.36
N GLU A 32 -14.49 18.07 -9.76
CA GLU A 32 -14.94 16.89 -10.52
C GLU A 32 -14.24 16.79 -11.89
N ASP A 33 -14.16 17.90 -12.63
CA ASP A 33 -13.46 17.99 -13.91
C ASP A 33 -11.96 17.67 -13.73
N LEU A 34 -11.34 18.14 -12.64
CA LEU A 34 -9.94 17.82 -12.30
C LEU A 34 -9.73 16.34 -11.99
N VAL A 35 -10.60 15.72 -11.18
CA VAL A 35 -10.50 14.29 -10.84
C VAL A 35 -10.69 13.41 -12.07
N ALA A 36 -11.62 13.76 -12.96
CA ALA A 36 -11.82 13.06 -14.23
C ALA A 36 -10.59 13.18 -15.15
N TRP A 37 -9.98 14.38 -15.20
CA TRP A 37 -8.75 14.60 -15.94
C TRP A 37 -7.56 13.80 -15.38
N TYR A 38 -7.36 13.79 -14.06
CA TYR A 38 -6.26 13.02 -13.47
C TYR A 38 -6.38 11.51 -13.70
N LYS A 39 -7.60 10.95 -13.67
CA LYS A 39 -7.81 9.53 -14.02
C LYS A 39 -7.46 9.23 -15.48
N LEU A 40 -7.80 10.14 -16.39
CA LEU A 40 -7.43 10.02 -17.81
C LEU A 40 -5.91 10.23 -17.99
N ALA A 41 -5.31 11.14 -17.25
CA ALA A 41 -3.87 11.39 -17.25
C ALA A 41 -3.08 10.16 -16.75
N ASP A 42 -3.57 9.49 -15.69
CA ASP A 42 -2.99 8.23 -15.20
C ASP A 42 -3.10 7.12 -16.26
N GLU A 43 -4.25 6.95 -16.91
CA GLU A 43 -4.41 6.00 -18.02
C GLU A 43 -3.46 6.31 -19.19
N MET A 44 -3.28 7.60 -19.52
CA MET A 44 -2.33 8.05 -20.54
C MET A 44 -0.88 7.73 -20.14
N ASN A 45 -0.52 7.94 -18.87
CA ASN A 45 0.81 7.64 -18.34
C ASN A 45 1.10 6.14 -18.27
N ASP A 46 0.10 5.31 -17.94
CA ASP A 46 0.24 3.84 -17.95
C ASP A 46 0.49 3.30 -19.36
N ILE A 47 -0.25 3.82 -20.35
CA ILE A 47 -0.05 3.45 -21.76
C ILE A 47 1.29 3.98 -22.27
N LYS A 48 1.68 5.19 -21.86
CA LYS A 48 3.00 5.76 -22.15
C LYS A 48 4.10 4.85 -21.59
N GLY A 49 4.02 4.45 -20.33
CA GLY A 49 4.99 3.55 -19.69
C GLY A 49 5.07 2.19 -20.36
N TRP A 50 3.93 1.62 -20.76
CA TRP A 50 3.89 0.41 -21.59
C TRP A 50 4.59 0.64 -22.94
N ALA A 51 4.34 1.77 -23.60
CA ALA A 51 4.92 2.09 -24.90
C ALA A 51 6.43 2.33 -24.81
N ASP A 52 6.91 2.99 -23.75
CA ASP A 52 8.32 3.22 -23.47
C ASP A 52 9.06 1.90 -23.21
N ALA A 53 8.48 1.00 -22.40
CA ALA A 53 9.06 -0.32 -22.12
C ALA A 53 9.15 -1.18 -23.39
N LYS A 54 8.10 -1.21 -24.22
CA LYS A 54 8.12 -1.95 -25.50
C LYS A 54 9.04 -1.30 -26.53
N SER A 55 9.19 0.02 -26.50
CA SER A 55 10.14 0.75 -27.33
C SER A 55 11.58 0.41 -26.95
N ALA A 56 11.87 0.26 -25.65
CA ALA A 56 13.17 -0.21 -25.18
C ALA A 56 13.48 -1.64 -25.65
N ASP A 57 12.53 -2.57 -25.51
CA ASP A 57 12.64 -3.95 -26.02
C ASP A 57 12.99 -3.97 -27.53
N LEU A 58 12.32 -3.12 -28.33
CA LEU A 58 12.55 -3.03 -29.76
C LEU A 58 13.87 -2.32 -30.11
N ARG A 59 14.28 -1.28 -29.38
CA ARG A 59 15.58 -0.61 -29.55
C ARG A 59 16.74 -1.55 -29.30
N GLU A 60 16.69 -2.34 -28.22
CA GLU A 60 17.71 -3.35 -27.93
C GLU A 60 17.79 -4.40 -29.05
N ALA A 61 16.64 -4.82 -29.56
CA ALA A 61 16.58 -5.75 -30.68
C ALA A 61 17.15 -5.15 -31.99
N LEU A 62 16.91 -3.86 -32.24
CA LEU A 62 17.41 -3.11 -33.40
C LEU A 62 18.91 -2.80 -33.33
N ASP A 63 19.49 -2.60 -32.14
CA ASP A 63 20.91 -2.25 -31.92
C ASP A 63 21.90 -3.40 -32.24
N GLY A 64 21.39 -4.57 -32.64
CA GLY A 64 22.20 -5.63 -33.28
C GLY A 64 23.01 -6.51 -32.32
N LYS A 65 22.94 -6.29 -30.99
CA LYS A 65 23.59 -7.15 -29.98
C LYS A 65 22.96 -8.55 -29.87
N GLN A 66 21.71 -8.70 -30.30
CA GLN A 66 20.97 -9.97 -30.35
C GLN A 66 20.76 -10.47 -31.80
N ALA A 67 21.79 -10.43 -32.66
CA ALA A 67 21.68 -11.02 -33.99
C ALA A 67 21.43 -12.54 -33.89
N PRO A 68 20.36 -13.08 -34.51
CA PRO A 68 20.05 -14.50 -34.42
C PRO A 68 21.18 -15.33 -35.04
N ARG A 69 21.68 -16.32 -34.30
CA ARG A 69 22.77 -17.21 -34.75
C ARG A 69 22.22 -18.49 -35.36
N THR A 70 20.95 -18.81 -35.08
CA THR A 70 20.26 -19.98 -35.60
C THR A 70 18.89 -19.63 -36.21
N PRO A 71 18.38 -20.42 -37.18
CA PRO A 71 17.03 -20.24 -37.74
C PRO A 71 15.91 -20.31 -36.68
N HIS A 72 16.10 -21.10 -35.62
CA HIS A 72 15.15 -21.23 -34.52
C HIS A 72 15.07 -19.94 -33.67
N GLU A 73 16.21 -19.31 -33.37
CA GLU A 73 16.27 -18.01 -32.69
C GLU A 73 15.63 -16.91 -33.55
N GLN A 74 15.86 -16.93 -34.87
CA GLN A 74 15.24 -15.98 -35.81
C GLN A 74 13.71 -16.12 -35.81
N ASN A 75 13.19 -17.35 -35.81
CA ASN A 75 11.75 -17.60 -35.73
C ASN A 75 11.16 -17.16 -34.38
N THR A 76 11.88 -17.40 -33.29
CA THR A 76 11.47 -16.96 -31.94
C THR A 76 11.45 -15.44 -31.83
N GLN A 77 12.43 -14.74 -32.41
CA GLN A 77 12.45 -13.28 -32.48
C GLN A 77 11.31 -12.73 -33.33
N ARG A 78 10.97 -13.39 -34.44
CA ARG A 78 9.80 -13.04 -35.26
C ARG A 78 8.49 -13.15 -34.48
N GLN A 79 8.28 -14.26 -33.77
CA GLN A 79 7.08 -14.46 -32.95
C GLN A 79 6.98 -13.43 -31.81
N LYS A 80 8.11 -13.07 -31.18
CA LYS A 80 8.14 -12.01 -30.16
C LYS A 80 7.74 -10.65 -30.73
N HIS A 81 8.26 -10.29 -31.91
CA HIS A 81 7.92 -9.06 -32.61
C HIS A 81 6.44 -9.01 -33.02
N GLU A 82 5.91 -10.11 -33.55
CA GLU A 82 4.51 -10.23 -33.95
C GLU A 82 3.54 -10.03 -32.78
N ARG A 83 3.88 -10.51 -31.58
CA ARG A 83 3.10 -10.24 -30.35
C ARG A 83 3.06 -8.75 -30.03
N ILE A 84 4.17 -8.04 -30.17
CA ILE A 84 4.25 -6.59 -29.91
C ILE A 84 3.38 -5.83 -30.93
N CYS A 85 3.44 -6.21 -32.22
CA CYS A 85 2.57 -5.62 -33.26
C CYS A 85 1.08 -5.83 -32.95
N ASN A 86 0.69 -7.04 -32.57
CA ASN A 86 -0.69 -7.35 -32.20
C ASN A 86 -1.15 -6.53 -30.97
N ASP A 87 -0.28 -6.31 -30.00
CA ASP A 87 -0.61 -5.49 -28.82
C ASP A 87 -0.73 -3.99 -29.15
N ILE A 88 0.10 -3.48 -30.08
CA ILE A 88 -0.04 -2.12 -30.63
C ILE A 88 -1.41 -1.96 -31.31
N GLU A 89 -1.79 -2.89 -32.19
CA GLU A 89 -3.07 -2.85 -32.91
C GLU A 89 -4.27 -2.90 -31.96
N ARG A 90 -4.19 -3.68 -30.88
CA ARG A 90 -5.24 -3.76 -29.86
C ARG A 90 -5.42 -2.46 -29.07
N LYS A 91 -4.33 -1.78 -28.73
CA LYS A 91 -4.36 -0.54 -27.92
C LYS A 91 -4.59 0.71 -28.74
N GLU A 92 -4.28 0.69 -30.04
CA GLU A 92 -4.35 1.83 -30.94
C GLU A 92 -5.70 2.59 -30.96
N PRO A 93 -6.88 1.95 -30.96
CA PRO A 93 -8.16 2.66 -30.92
C PRO A 93 -8.30 3.52 -29.67
N ARG A 94 -7.90 2.97 -28.51
CA ARG A 94 -7.98 3.67 -27.23
C ARG A 94 -6.97 4.82 -27.13
N VAL A 95 -5.76 4.64 -27.67
CA VAL A 95 -4.78 5.74 -27.75
C VAL A 95 -5.30 6.90 -28.59
N LYS A 96 -5.95 6.61 -29.73
CA LYS A 96 -6.55 7.67 -30.57
C LYS A 96 -7.63 8.46 -29.84
N GLU A 97 -8.44 7.80 -29.02
CA GLU A 97 -9.44 8.47 -28.18
C GLU A 97 -8.78 9.38 -27.11
N LEU A 98 -7.77 8.87 -26.41
CA LEU A 98 -7.06 9.60 -25.35
C LEU A 98 -6.29 10.82 -25.88
N LEU A 99 -5.73 10.72 -27.09
CA LEU A 99 -5.02 11.81 -27.74
C LEU A 99 -5.94 12.86 -28.36
N ASP A 100 -7.22 12.58 -28.56
CA ASP A 100 -8.16 13.55 -29.14
C ASP A 100 -8.63 14.54 -28.06
N PRO A 101 -8.23 15.82 -28.12
CA PRO A 101 -8.62 16.82 -27.14
C PRO A 101 -10.12 17.15 -27.16
N LYS A 102 -10.86 16.73 -28.19
CA LYS A 102 -12.33 16.86 -28.25
C LYS A 102 -13.04 15.74 -27.51
N ILE A 103 -12.42 14.55 -27.45
CA ILE A 103 -12.97 13.37 -26.76
C ILE A 103 -12.58 13.41 -25.28
N CYS A 104 -11.33 13.78 -24.99
CA CYS A 104 -10.78 13.95 -23.64
C CYS A 104 -10.38 15.42 -23.41
N PRO A 105 -11.33 16.33 -23.13
CA PRO A 105 -11.03 17.76 -22.97
C PRO A 105 -10.32 18.03 -21.64
N MET A 106 -9.27 18.86 -21.69
CA MET A 106 -8.58 19.29 -20.48
C MET A 106 -9.39 20.37 -19.74
N PRO A 107 -9.52 20.31 -18.40
CA PRO A 107 -10.24 21.32 -17.63
C PRO A 107 -9.67 22.73 -17.84
N ALA A 108 -10.56 23.72 -17.99
CA ALA A 108 -10.19 25.11 -18.27
C ALA A 108 -9.29 25.74 -17.19
N CYS A 109 -9.34 25.23 -15.95
CA CYS A 109 -8.50 25.67 -14.85
C CYS A 109 -7.03 25.26 -15.00
N LEU A 110 -6.74 24.10 -15.60
CA LEU A 110 -5.39 23.65 -15.94
C LEU A 110 -4.89 24.33 -17.22
N GLN A 111 -5.78 24.49 -18.20
CA GLN A 111 -5.49 25.18 -19.46
C GLN A 111 -5.08 26.65 -19.27
N LYS A 112 -5.67 27.34 -18.28
CA LYS A 112 -5.30 28.72 -17.91
C LYS A 112 -4.04 28.82 -17.04
N ALA A 113 -3.70 27.77 -16.30
CA ALA A 113 -2.57 27.77 -15.37
C ALA A 113 -1.22 27.53 -16.06
N GLY A 114 -1.21 26.94 -17.27
CA GLY A 114 0.00 26.79 -18.09
C GLY A 114 1.10 25.97 -17.41
N ILE A 115 0.73 24.98 -16.60
CA ILE A 115 1.67 24.18 -15.79
C ILE A 115 2.35 23.14 -16.70
N PRO A 116 3.69 23.16 -16.86
CA PRO A 116 4.42 22.14 -17.61
C PRO A 116 4.15 20.72 -17.07
N GLY A 117 3.93 19.73 -17.95
CA GLY A 117 3.65 18.34 -17.56
C GLY A 117 2.20 18.06 -17.11
N SER A 118 1.31 19.05 -17.10
CA SER A 118 -0.10 18.85 -16.75
C SER A 118 -0.95 18.20 -17.85
N ASP A 119 -0.44 18.18 -19.08
CA ASP A 119 -1.03 17.51 -20.22
C ASP A 119 -0.12 16.38 -20.71
N PRO A 120 -0.44 15.10 -20.43
CA PRO A 120 0.38 13.96 -20.82
C PRO A 120 0.18 13.53 -22.29
N ARG A 121 -0.77 14.14 -23.03
CA ARG A 121 -1.05 13.77 -24.42
C ARG A 121 0.15 13.93 -25.37
N PRO A 122 0.96 15.01 -25.32
CA PRO A 122 2.14 15.15 -26.18
C PRO A 122 3.15 14.02 -25.95
N GLU A 123 3.40 13.69 -24.68
CA GLU A 123 4.36 12.65 -24.28
C GLU A 123 3.85 11.25 -24.65
N LEU A 124 2.56 10.98 -24.45
CA LEU A 124 1.92 9.73 -24.91
C LEU A 124 1.96 9.60 -26.44
N ALA A 125 1.68 10.68 -27.17
CA ALA A 125 1.73 10.69 -28.63
C ALA A 125 3.14 10.44 -29.15
N GLU A 126 4.15 11.02 -28.49
CA GLU A 126 5.56 10.81 -28.79
C GLU A 126 5.96 9.35 -28.51
N SER A 127 5.71 8.83 -27.31
CA SER A 127 6.06 7.46 -26.93
C SER A 127 5.37 6.39 -27.78
N VAL A 128 4.07 6.55 -28.09
CA VAL A 128 3.34 5.59 -28.96
C VAL A 128 3.75 5.77 -30.42
N GLY A 129 4.00 7.00 -30.86
CA GLY A 129 4.52 7.29 -32.20
C GLY A 129 5.88 6.64 -32.42
N GLU A 130 6.77 6.76 -31.44
CA GLU A 130 8.10 6.15 -31.43
C GLU A 130 8.01 4.63 -31.37
N LEU A 131 7.13 4.06 -30.54
CA LEU A 131 6.88 2.61 -30.53
C LEU A 131 6.46 2.08 -31.91
N LYS A 132 5.51 2.76 -32.56
CA LYS A 132 5.05 2.38 -33.91
C LYS A 132 6.15 2.52 -34.95
N ARG A 133 6.96 3.58 -34.86
CA ARG A 133 8.10 3.79 -35.74
C ARG A 133 9.12 2.66 -35.58
N LEU A 134 9.50 2.33 -34.34
CA LEU A 134 10.43 1.25 -34.02
C LEU A 134 9.89 -0.13 -34.41
N ALA A 135 8.59 -0.37 -34.20
CA ALA A 135 7.94 -1.61 -34.61
C ALA A 135 7.93 -1.75 -36.14
N SER A 136 7.65 -0.66 -36.87
CA SER A 136 7.74 -0.63 -38.33
C SER A 136 9.17 -0.88 -38.81
N GLU A 137 10.16 -0.26 -38.17
CA GLU A 137 11.57 -0.44 -38.50
C GLU A 137 12.04 -1.87 -38.24
N ARG A 138 11.61 -2.47 -37.13
CA ARG A 138 11.90 -3.87 -36.82
C ARG A 138 11.18 -4.84 -37.76
N SER A 139 9.95 -4.55 -38.17
CA SER A 139 9.25 -5.30 -39.22
C SER A 139 10.03 -5.29 -40.53
N LYS A 140 10.52 -4.11 -40.96
CA LYS A 140 11.35 -3.98 -42.17
C LYS A 140 12.65 -4.76 -42.05
N GLN A 141 13.33 -4.67 -40.89
CA GLN A 141 14.59 -5.40 -40.65
C GLN A 141 14.39 -6.92 -40.66
N LEU A 142 13.33 -7.43 -40.03
CA LEU A 142 13.01 -8.87 -40.03
C LEU A 142 12.62 -9.37 -41.43
N LEU A 143 11.89 -8.57 -42.21
CA LEU A 143 11.53 -8.92 -43.59
C LEU A 143 12.77 -8.92 -44.50
N ALA A 144 13.63 -7.90 -44.40
CA ALA A 144 14.89 -7.83 -45.15
C ALA A 144 15.85 -9.01 -44.82
N SER A 145 15.80 -9.52 -43.59
CA SER A 145 16.55 -10.70 -43.16
C SER A 145 16.06 -12.01 -43.80
N VAL A 146 14.78 -12.12 -44.18
CA VAL A 146 14.22 -13.33 -44.82
C VAL A 146 14.70 -13.45 -46.26
N ASP A 147 14.62 -12.35 -47.02
CA ASP A 147 15.10 -12.30 -48.40
C ASP A 147 16.60 -12.61 -48.50
N THR A 148 17.38 -12.14 -47.52
CA THR A 148 18.83 -12.39 -47.48
C THR A 148 19.16 -13.84 -47.10
N THR A 149 18.35 -14.50 -46.26
CA THR A 149 18.48 -15.95 -46.00
C THR A 149 18.08 -16.81 -47.20
N ASP A 150 17.03 -16.44 -47.96
CA ASP A 150 16.63 -17.19 -49.17
C ASP A 150 17.73 -17.13 -50.25
N LEU A 151 18.35 -15.95 -50.44
CA LEU A 151 19.50 -15.79 -51.33
C LEU A 151 20.71 -16.63 -50.90
N LEU A 152 20.99 -16.71 -49.59
CA LEU A 152 22.07 -17.54 -49.07
C LEU A 152 21.82 -19.04 -49.29
N SER A 153 20.58 -19.50 -49.12
CA SER A 153 20.20 -20.88 -49.43
C SER A 153 20.37 -21.19 -50.92
N ARG A 154 19.91 -20.32 -51.82
CA ARG A 154 20.10 -20.49 -53.27
C ARG A 154 21.57 -20.48 -53.69
N LEU A 155 22.40 -19.62 -53.08
CA LEU A 155 23.86 -19.62 -53.31
C LEU A 155 24.51 -20.92 -52.83
N ALA A 156 24.04 -21.50 -51.72
CA ALA A 156 24.54 -22.78 -51.23
C ALA A 156 24.19 -23.94 -52.17
N ASP A 157 22.95 -23.98 -52.67
CA ASP A 157 22.50 -25.00 -53.64
C ASP A 157 23.34 -24.95 -54.93
N VAL A 158 23.63 -23.75 -55.43
CA VAL A 158 24.46 -23.56 -56.63
C VAL A 158 25.94 -23.90 -56.36
N ALA A 159 26.47 -23.55 -55.18
CA ALA A 159 27.83 -23.94 -54.79
C ALA A 159 27.98 -25.47 -54.71
N GLU A 160 26.97 -26.18 -54.19
CA GLU A 160 26.93 -27.64 -54.16
C GLU A 160 26.92 -28.23 -55.59
N GLN A 161 26.16 -27.61 -56.50
CA GLN A 161 26.14 -27.99 -57.92
C GLN A 161 27.49 -27.74 -58.63
N ILE A 162 28.18 -26.62 -58.36
CA ILE A 162 29.53 -26.33 -58.89
C ILE A 162 30.52 -27.35 -58.35
N ASN A 163 30.55 -27.59 -57.04
CA ASN A 163 31.49 -28.54 -56.43
C ASN A 163 31.29 -29.96 -56.96
N SER A 164 30.04 -30.41 -57.15
CA SER A 164 29.74 -31.69 -57.82
C SER A 164 30.31 -31.75 -59.24
N THR A 165 30.27 -30.64 -59.98
CA THR A 165 30.79 -30.52 -61.36
C THR A 165 32.32 -30.41 -61.41
N THR A 166 32.94 -29.70 -60.46
CA THR A 166 34.41 -29.62 -60.30
C THR A 166 35.01 -30.99 -59.99
N VAL A 167 34.39 -31.76 -59.10
CA VAL A 167 34.78 -33.15 -58.82
C VAL A 167 34.70 -34.02 -60.08
N ALA A 168 33.76 -33.76 -60.99
CA ALA A 168 33.67 -34.44 -62.28
C ALA A 168 34.76 -34.02 -63.28
N VAL A 169 35.26 -32.78 -63.23
CA VAL A 169 36.39 -32.29 -64.05
C VAL A 169 37.72 -32.81 -63.51
N ASP A 170 37.93 -32.76 -62.20
CA ASP A 170 39.14 -33.30 -61.56
C ASP A 170 39.24 -34.82 -61.80
N ALA A 171 38.12 -35.56 -61.73
CA ALA A 171 38.08 -36.98 -62.11
C ALA A 171 38.43 -37.26 -63.59
N LEU A 172 38.25 -36.29 -64.49
CA LEU A 172 38.64 -36.38 -65.91
C LEU A 172 40.10 -35.97 -66.15
N VAL A 173 40.67 -35.11 -65.30
CA VAL A 173 42.07 -34.68 -65.35
C VAL A 173 42.98 -35.70 -64.66
N GLU A 174 42.56 -36.30 -63.54
CA GLU A 174 43.31 -37.35 -62.82
C GLU A 174 43.16 -38.75 -63.46
N GLY A 175 42.07 -39.02 -64.18
CA GLY A 175 41.80 -40.30 -64.86
C GLY A 175 42.54 -40.52 -66.19
N GLN A 176 43.52 -39.69 -66.56
CA GLN A 176 44.16 -39.68 -67.88
C GLN A 176 45.17 -40.82 -68.15
N SER A 177 44.94 -42.02 -67.62
CA SER A 177 45.72 -43.21 -67.99
C SER A 177 44.93 -44.31 -68.72
N ALA A 178 43.60 -44.20 -68.91
CA ALA A 178 42.84 -45.36 -69.41
C ALA A 178 41.58 -45.12 -70.28
N PHE A 179 41.38 -43.98 -70.95
CA PHE A 179 40.22 -43.80 -71.86
C PHE A 179 40.54 -43.17 -73.23
N PRO A 180 39.77 -43.50 -74.30
CA PRO A 180 39.98 -42.92 -75.63
C PRO A 180 39.66 -41.43 -75.65
N LEU A 181 40.55 -40.60 -76.23
CA LEU A 181 40.44 -39.13 -76.28
C LEU A 181 39.07 -38.60 -76.74
N ALA A 182 38.36 -39.31 -77.62
CA ALA A 182 37.04 -38.89 -78.12
C ALA A 182 35.92 -38.98 -77.06
N SER A 183 36.01 -39.91 -76.11
CA SER A 183 35.04 -40.06 -75.01
C SER A 183 35.21 -38.96 -73.96
N SER A 184 36.46 -38.65 -73.62
CA SER A 184 36.80 -37.60 -72.65
C SER A 184 36.50 -36.21 -73.22
N ALA A 185 36.76 -35.95 -74.50
CA ALA A 185 36.38 -34.70 -75.16
C ALA A 185 34.84 -34.51 -75.22
N LYS A 186 34.07 -35.57 -75.43
CA LYS A 186 32.59 -35.52 -75.41
C LYS A 186 32.04 -35.25 -74.01
N LYS A 187 32.65 -35.83 -72.96
CA LYS A 187 32.31 -35.54 -71.56
C LYS A 187 32.74 -34.14 -71.13
N LEU A 188 33.93 -33.68 -71.54
CA LEU A 188 34.41 -32.31 -71.27
C LEU A 188 33.49 -31.28 -71.95
N LYS A 189 33.03 -31.57 -73.18
CA LYS A 189 32.02 -30.76 -73.89
C LYS A 189 30.65 -30.78 -73.20
N GLY A 190 30.21 -31.93 -72.69
CA GLY A 190 28.97 -32.02 -71.90
C GLY A 190 29.04 -31.24 -70.58
N ILE A 191 30.21 -31.23 -69.94
CA ILE A 191 30.49 -30.42 -68.74
C ILE A 191 30.54 -28.94 -69.12
N GLU A 192 31.16 -28.57 -70.23
CA GLU A 192 31.19 -27.22 -70.77
C GLU A 192 29.77 -26.71 -71.09
N GLU A 193 28.89 -27.54 -71.66
CA GLU A 193 27.47 -27.24 -71.87
C GLU A 193 26.69 -27.05 -70.55
N THR A 194 27.01 -27.80 -69.49
CA THR A 194 26.40 -27.57 -68.15
C THR A 194 26.90 -26.30 -67.50
N VAL A 195 28.20 -25.99 -67.60
CA VAL A 195 28.78 -24.73 -67.10
C VAL A 195 28.18 -23.53 -67.85
N GLN A 196 27.97 -23.65 -69.16
CA GLN A 196 27.34 -22.62 -69.99
C GLN A 196 25.87 -22.36 -69.63
N LYS A 197 25.15 -23.35 -69.09
CA LYS A 197 23.78 -23.19 -68.56
C LYS A 197 23.74 -22.62 -67.15
N MET A 198 24.74 -22.89 -66.32
CA MET A 198 24.84 -22.38 -64.93
C MET A 198 25.25 -20.91 -64.89
N GLU A 199 26.05 -20.47 -65.84
CA GLU A 199 26.57 -19.10 -65.94
C GLU A 199 25.50 -17.99 -65.93
N PRO A 200 24.40 -18.04 -66.71
CA PRO A 200 23.35 -17.04 -66.62
C PRO A 200 22.63 -17.05 -65.27
N VAL A 201 22.48 -18.22 -64.62
CA VAL A 201 21.84 -18.36 -63.30
C VAL A 201 22.72 -17.75 -62.21
N ILE A 202 24.04 -17.99 -62.27
CA ILE A 202 25.01 -17.41 -61.33
C ILE A 202 25.12 -15.89 -61.53
N ASN A 203 25.09 -15.40 -62.77
CA ASN A 203 25.12 -13.97 -63.05
C ASN A 203 23.84 -13.27 -62.58
N ASP A 204 22.67 -13.88 -62.78
CA ASP A 204 21.39 -13.38 -62.24
C ASP A 204 21.38 -13.38 -60.70
N LEU A 205 21.81 -14.48 -60.06
CA LEU A 205 21.97 -14.55 -58.61
C LEU A 205 22.99 -13.53 -58.08
N SER A 206 24.11 -13.34 -58.77
CA SER A 206 25.11 -12.33 -58.42
C SER A 206 24.53 -10.93 -58.53
N GLN A 207 23.75 -10.65 -59.58
CA GLN A 207 23.06 -9.38 -59.78
C GLN A 207 22.01 -9.12 -58.70
N GLN A 208 21.23 -10.14 -58.32
CA GLN A 208 20.28 -10.06 -57.21
C GLN A 208 21.00 -9.82 -55.87
N VAL A 209 22.16 -10.43 -55.65
CA VAL A 209 23.01 -10.16 -54.47
C VAL A 209 23.61 -8.76 -54.54
N ASP A 210 24.05 -8.26 -55.70
CA ASP A 210 24.54 -6.88 -55.87
C ASP A 210 23.43 -5.85 -55.62
N GLN A 211 22.23 -6.08 -56.16
CA GLN A 211 21.05 -5.26 -55.89
C GLN A 211 20.73 -5.26 -54.39
N LYS A 212 20.76 -6.42 -53.74
CA LYS A 212 20.49 -6.52 -52.29
C LYS A 212 21.62 -5.87 -51.48
N LEU A 213 22.88 -6.07 -51.82
CA LEU A 213 24.02 -5.44 -51.14
C LEU A 213 24.06 -3.93 -51.34
N ALA A 214 23.61 -3.41 -52.49
CA ALA A 214 23.43 -1.99 -52.74
C ALA A 214 22.33 -1.41 -51.83
N THR A 215 21.22 -2.14 -51.62
CA THR A 215 20.19 -1.72 -50.66
C THR A 215 20.62 -1.83 -49.19
N MET A 216 21.66 -2.62 -48.88
CA MET A 216 22.16 -2.84 -47.51
C MET A 216 23.31 -1.90 -47.10
N GLN A 217 23.71 -0.93 -47.95
CA GLN A 217 24.87 -0.05 -47.71
C GLN A 217 24.78 0.84 -46.46
N HIS A 218 23.57 1.03 -45.90
CA HIS A 218 23.34 1.85 -44.70
C HIS A 218 22.97 1.06 -43.44
N ASP A 219 22.93 -0.28 -43.50
CA ASP A 219 22.39 -1.13 -42.44
C ASP A 219 23.47 -2.01 -41.78
N ARG A 220 23.55 -2.04 -40.44
CA ARG A 220 24.46 -2.89 -39.63
C ARG A 220 24.07 -4.38 -39.68
N SER A 221 23.82 -4.93 -40.87
CA SER A 221 23.41 -6.32 -41.07
C SER A 221 24.61 -7.27 -40.95
N THR A 222 24.52 -8.23 -40.02
CA THR A 222 25.51 -9.30 -39.80
C THR A 222 25.59 -10.29 -40.97
N LEU A 223 24.60 -10.28 -41.88
CA LEU A 223 24.49 -11.17 -43.03
C LEU A 223 25.17 -10.65 -44.31
N SER A 224 25.59 -9.38 -44.36
CA SER A 224 26.27 -8.78 -45.51
C SER A 224 27.61 -9.45 -45.84
N LYS A 225 28.39 -9.81 -44.81
CA LYS A 225 29.67 -10.53 -44.94
C LYS A 225 29.46 -11.97 -45.47
N PRO A 226 28.55 -12.79 -44.89
CA PRO A 226 28.16 -14.08 -45.46
C PRO A 226 27.70 -14.01 -46.91
N LEU A 227 26.88 -13.03 -47.30
CA LEU A 227 26.40 -12.85 -48.69
C LEU A 227 27.54 -12.49 -49.65
N LYS A 228 28.39 -11.52 -49.29
CA LYS A 228 29.58 -11.18 -50.07
C LYS A 228 30.52 -12.38 -50.23
N LYS A 229 30.71 -13.15 -49.15
CA LYS A 229 31.56 -14.34 -49.14
C LYS A 229 30.95 -15.50 -49.93
N GLY A 230 29.65 -15.74 -49.81
CA GLY A 230 28.92 -16.77 -50.57
C GLY A 230 28.93 -16.48 -52.07
N ARG A 231 28.62 -15.25 -52.46
CA ARG A 231 28.73 -14.79 -53.85
C ARG A 231 30.15 -14.93 -54.37
N LYS A 232 31.14 -14.42 -53.62
CA LYS A 232 32.55 -14.53 -54.01
C LYS A 232 32.97 -15.99 -54.17
N HIS A 233 32.59 -16.87 -53.24
CA HIS A 233 32.87 -18.31 -53.36
C HIS A 233 32.24 -18.93 -54.61
N VAL A 234 30.99 -18.61 -54.95
CA VAL A 234 30.33 -19.15 -56.16
C VAL A 234 31.01 -18.62 -57.44
N ILE A 235 31.38 -17.34 -57.48
CA ILE A 235 32.10 -16.73 -58.62
C ILE A 235 33.51 -17.28 -58.75
N ASP A 236 34.27 -17.30 -57.64
CA ASP A 236 35.64 -17.83 -57.61
C ASP A 236 35.64 -19.33 -57.93
N ALA A 237 34.66 -20.12 -57.45
CA ALA A 237 34.54 -21.54 -57.79
C ALA A 237 34.14 -21.76 -59.25
N LEU A 238 33.29 -20.91 -59.83
CA LEU A 238 32.96 -20.95 -61.26
C LEU A 238 34.19 -20.58 -62.11
N GLN A 239 34.94 -19.56 -61.69
CA GLN A 239 36.16 -19.13 -62.38
C GLN A 239 37.27 -20.18 -62.25
N ASP A 240 37.46 -20.78 -61.07
CA ASP A 240 38.38 -21.91 -60.86
C ASP A 240 37.97 -23.12 -61.72
N LEU A 241 36.67 -23.44 -61.81
CA LEU A 241 36.17 -24.48 -62.71
C LEU A 241 36.48 -24.16 -64.18
N LYS A 242 36.29 -22.91 -64.62
CA LYS A 242 36.62 -22.45 -65.98
C LYS A 242 38.12 -22.44 -66.24
N ASP A 243 38.92 -22.05 -65.26
CA ASP A 243 40.38 -22.00 -65.33
C ASP A 243 40.95 -23.41 -65.35
N ARG A 244 40.37 -24.38 -64.62
CA ARG A 244 40.70 -25.80 -64.72
C ARG A 244 40.33 -26.37 -66.09
N ILE A 245 39.17 -25.99 -66.62
CA ILE A 245 38.75 -26.33 -68.00
C ILE A 245 39.68 -25.69 -69.05
N SER A 246 40.23 -24.50 -68.78
CA SER A 246 41.12 -23.74 -69.69
C SER A 246 42.60 -24.13 -69.56
N ALA A 247 43.06 -24.45 -68.37
CA ALA A 247 44.38 -25.02 -68.09
C ALA A 247 44.50 -26.43 -68.69
N ALA A 248 43.38 -27.17 -68.73
CA ALA A 248 43.27 -28.39 -69.53
C ALA A 248 43.38 -28.14 -71.06
N LYS A 249 43.37 -26.88 -71.54
CA LYS A 249 43.46 -26.50 -72.96
C LYS A 249 44.80 -25.89 -73.40
N PHE A 250 45.65 -25.34 -72.52
CA PHE A 250 46.81 -24.49 -72.95
C PHE A 250 48.10 -24.70 -72.14
N VAL A 251 48.99 -25.54 -72.67
CA VAL A 251 50.45 -25.59 -72.38
C VAL A 251 51.08 -26.00 -73.72
N PRO A 252 52.05 -25.30 -74.40
CA PRO A 252 53.01 -24.26 -73.95
C PRO A 252 53.28 -23.09 -74.96
N LEU A 253 54.18 -22.13 -74.59
CA LEU A 253 55.26 -21.48 -75.39
C LEU A 253 55.40 -19.94 -75.26
N PHE A 254 56.67 -19.48 -75.34
CA PHE A 254 57.18 -18.14 -75.68
C PHE A 254 57.43 -17.09 -74.57
N GLU A 255 58.60 -17.13 -73.90
CA GLU A 255 59.28 -15.92 -73.39
C GLU A 255 60.80 -16.14 -73.26
N PHE A 256 61.64 -15.43 -74.04
CA PHE A 256 62.98 -15.01 -73.57
C PHE A 256 63.76 -13.93 -74.39
N TYR A 257 63.29 -13.34 -75.50
CA TYR A 257 64.23 -12.63 -76.38
C TYR A 257 63.81 -11.22 -76.83
N TYR A 258 63.69 -10.22 -75.94
CA TYR A 258 63.59 -8.81 -76.39
C TYR A 258 63.86 -7.74 -75.31
N HIS A 259 65.09 -7.59 -74.78
CA HIS A 259 65.32 -6.58 -73.71
C HIS A 259 66.69 -5.85 -73.63
N THR A 260 67.25 -5.37 -74.75
CA THR A 260 68.52 -4.58 -74.65
C THR A 260 68.52 -3.21 -75.35
N ILE A 261 67.54 -2.86 -76.19
CA ILE A 261 67.63 -1.62 -76.99
C ILE A 261 66.90 -0.41 -76.35
N HIS A 262 66.09 -0.59 -75.30
CA HIS A 262 65.21 0.46 -74.75
C HIS A 262 65.83 1.41 -73.68
N ARG A 263 67.11 1.25 -73.32
CA ARG A 263 67.67 1.84 -72.09
C ARG A 263 68.04 3.32 -72.14
N MET A 264 68.45 3.89 -73.29
CA MET A 264 69.02 5.25 -73.32
C MET A 264 68.01 6.38 -73.53
N HIS A 265 66.79 6.09 -74.00
CA HIS A 265 65.76 7.11 -74.22
C HIS A 265 64.99 7.50 -72.94
N ASN A 266 64.97 6.62 -71.92
CA ASN A 266 64.12 6.76 -70.72
C ASN A 266 64.61 7.77 -69.66
N LEU A 267 65.91 8.10 -69.64
CA LEU A 267 66.49 8.91 -68.56
C LEU A 267 66.16 10.41 -68.69
N LYS A 268 66.01 10.92 -69.92
CA LYS A 268 65.72 12.34 -70.18
C LYS A 268 64.25 12.70 -69.90
N THR A 269 63.33 11.78 -70.20
CA THR A 269 61.89 11.96 -69.94
C THR A 269 61.57 11.94 -68.45
N ARG A 270 62.37 11.24 -67.63
CA ARG A 270 62.13 11.07 -66.19
C ARG A 270 62.35 12.35 -65.36
N SER A 271 63.37 13.16 -65.67
CA SER A 271 63.69 14.37 -64.89
C SER A 271 62.62 15.46 -65.03
N LEU A 272 62.13 15.73 -66.25
CA LEU A 272 61.10 16.75 -66.50
C LEU A 272 59.76 16.40 -65.84
N VAL A 273 59.43 15.10 -65.83
CA VAL A 273 58.19 14.58 -65.24
C VAL A 273 58.22 14.67 -63.70
N LEU A 274 59.34 14.35 -63.07
CA LEU A 274 59.49 14.44 -61.61
C LEU A 274 59.41 15.88 -61.09
N GLN A 275 59.89 16.86 -61.86
CA GLN A 275 59.85 18.27 -61.46
C GLN A 275 58.41 18.81 -61.41
N ASN A 276 57.58 18.48 -62.42
CA ASN A 276 56.18 18.87 -62.42
C ASN A 276 55.42 18.24 -61.25
N TRP A 277 55.71 16.98 -60.93
CA TRP A 277 55.07 16.30 -59.79
C TRP A 277 55.45 16.88 -58.44
N VAL A 278 56.68 17.39 -58.25
CA VAL A 278 57.05 18.11 -57.02
C VAL A 278 56.22 19.38 -56.88
N ALA A 279 56.04 20.15 -57.96
CA ALA A 279 55.22 21.36 -57.92
C ALA A 279 53.74 21.05 -57.62
N ASP A 280 53.18 20.04 -58.29
CA ASP A 280 51.79 19.59 -58.09
C ASP A 280 51.56 19.10 -56.65
N PHE A 281 52.51 18.35 -56.09
CA PHE A 281 52.43 17.87 -54.71
C PHE A 281 52.47 19.01 -53.69
N MET A 282 53.36 19.99 -53.86
CA MET A 282 53.46 21.11 -52.90
C MET A 282 52.16 21.91 -52.85
N GLN A 283 51.53 22.17 -54.00
CA GLN A 283 50.23 22.85 -54.06
C GLN A 283 49.11 22.02 -53.41
N LEU A 284 49.05 20.71 -53.70
CA LEU A 284 48.07 19.82 -53.06
C LEU A 284 48.25 19.76 -51.53
N SER A 285 49.50 19.80 -51.05
CA SER A 285 49.83 19.75 -49.62
C SER A 285 49.39 21.00 -48.87
N GLU A 286 49.51 22.19 -49.47
CA GLU A 286 49.03 23.46 -48.89
C GLU A 286 47.50 23.46 -48.77
N ASP A 287 46.80 23.00 -49.81
CA ASP A 287 45.34 22.88 -49.79
C ASP A 287 44.85 21.94 -48.66
N GLN A 288 45.54 20.79 -48.46
CA GLN A 288 45.20 19.88 -47.37
C GLN A 288 45.50 20.50 -45.99
N GLN A 289 46.54 21.32 -45.86
CA GLN A 289 46.91 21.96 -44.60
C GLN A 289 45.92 23.07 -44.20
N GLU A 290 45.35 23.79 -45.18
CA GLU A 290 44.27 24.74 -44.94
C GLU A 290 42.99 24.03 -44.44
N ASP A 291 42.65 22.89 -45.05
CA ASP A 291 41.50 22.07 -44.63
C ASP A 291 41.68 21.54 -43.19
N ILE A 292 42.89 21.07 -42.81
CA ILE A 292 43.21 20.66 -41.43
C ILE A 292 43.07 21.83 -40.46
N THR A 293 43.54 23.02 -40.84
CA THR A 293 43.49 24.21 -39.97
C THR A 293 42.04 24.65 -39.71
N LYS A 294 41.18 24.60 -40.73
CA LYS A 294 39.74 24.84 -40.58
C LYS A 294 39.09 23.80 -39.67
N ALA A 295 39.45 22.53 -39.82
CA ALA A 295 38.96 21.44 -38.97
C ALA A 295 39.40 21.59 -37.50
N LEU A 296 40.65 22.01 -37.26
CA LEU A 296 41.18 22.30 -35.93
C LEU A 296 40.48 23.47 -35.24
N ALA A 297 40.22 24.56 -35.97
CA ALA A 297 39.49 25.71 -35.45
C ALA A 297 38.06 25.34 -35.05
N PHE A 298 37.40 24.47 -35.84
CA PHE A 298 36.09 23.92 -35.48
C PHE A 298 36.17 23.01 -34.24
N ALA A 299 37.11 22.05 -34.21
CA ALA A 299 37.29 21.12 -33.10
C ALA A 299 37.57 21.83 -31.76
N SER A 300 38.36 22.90 -31.81
CA SER A 300 38.74 23.70 -30.63
C SER A 300 37.60 24.61 -30.14
N SER A 301 36.77 25.14 -31.04
CA SER A 301 35.69 26.07 -30.71
C SER A 301 34.35 25.40 -30.40
N ALA A 302 34.17 24.14 -30.81
CA ALA A 302 32.96 23.37 -30.51
C ALA A 302 32.85 23.11 -29.01
N ASN A 303 31.99 23.87 -28.34
CA ASN A 303 31.64 23.63 -26.94
C ASN A 303 30.54 22.55 -26.90
N VAL A 304 30.97 21.29 -27.03
CA VAL A 304 30.11 20.13 -27.33
C VAL A 304 29.01 19.89 -26.27
N GLY A 305 29.14 20.46 -25.07
CA GLY A 305 28.15 20.33 -23.98
C GLY A 305 27.06 21.39 -23.90
N ASN A 306 27.15 22.52 -24.62
CA ASN A 306 26.23 23.67 -24.44
C ASN A 306 25.75 24.33 -25.75
N SER A 307 26.19 23.85 -26.92
CA SER A 307 25.77 24.43 -28.20
C SER A 307 24.44 23.86 -28.68
N SER A 308 23.55 24.74 -29.13
CA SER A 308 22.17 24.47 -29.55
C SER A 308 22.01 23.57 -30.79
N ASP A 309 23.09 23.00 -31.33
CA ASP A 309 23.10 22.35 -32.64
C ASP A 309 23.98 21.07 -32.67
N PRO A 310 23.56 19.98 -31.99
CA PRO A 310 24.31 18.71 -31.89
C PRO A 310 24.61 18.06 -33.25
N ASN A 311 23.84 18.41 -34.29
CA ASN A 311 23.99 17.91 -35.65
C ASN A 311 25.32 18.36 -36.30
N ARG A 312 25.85 19.55 -35.96
CA ARG A 312 27.09 20.06 -36.61
C ARG A 312 28.33 19.27 -36.23
N TRP A 313 28.45 18.82 -34.97
CA TRP A 313 29.57 17.97 -34.54
C TRP A 313 29.48 16.58 -35.18
N GLN A 314 28.27 16.05 -35.32
CA GLN A 314 28.03 14.73 -35.89
C GLN A 314 28.36 14.69 -37.38
N VAL A 315 27.94 15.71 -38.14
CA VAL A 315 28.32 15.89 -39.54
C VAL A 315 29.84 16.03 -39.69
N PHE A 316 30.50 16.79 -38.81
CA PHE A 316 31.96 16.91 -38.82
C PHE A 316 32.68 15.57 -38.58
N VAL A 317 32.19 14.75 -37.64
CA VAL A 317 32.76 13.41 -37.37
C VAL A 317 32.48 12.44 -38.53
N GLU A 318 31.34 12.56 -39.23
CA GLU A 318 31.02 11.76 -40.42
C GLU A 318 31.90 12.12 -41.63
N ASP A 319 32.27 13.40 -41.77
CA ASP A 319 33.12 13.89 -42.86
C ASP A 319 34.63 13.73 -42.56
N LEU A 320 35.02 13.60 -41.30
CA LEU A 320 36.41 13.47 -40.86
C LEU A 320 37.19 12.31 -41.53
N PRO A 321 36.64 11.09 -41.72
CA PRO A 321 37.34 10.00 -42.40
C PRO A 321 37.69 10.33 -43.85
N ASN A 322 36.83 11.10 -44.55
CA ASN A 322 37.11 11.52 -45.93
C ASN A 322 38.26 12.52 -45.97
N LEU A 323 38.27 13.48 -45.03
CA LEU A 323 39.39 14.42 -44.88
C LEU A 323 40.70 13.69 -44.52
N LEU A 324 40.66 12.77 -43.55
CA LEU A 324 41.83 11.98 -43.15
C LEU A 324 42.32 11.07 -44.28
N SER A 325 41.43 10.46 -45.08
CA SER A 325 41.81 9.65 -46.25
C SER A 325 42.50 10.51 -47.31
N ARG A 326 41.98 11.71 -47.60
CA ARG A 326 42.61 12.65 -48.54
C ARG A 326 44.01 13.07 -48.07
N ILE A 327 44.19 13.28 -46.77
CA ILE A 327 45.49 13.61 -46.17
C ILE A 327 46.44 12.41 -46.22
N ASP A 328 45.96 11.20 -45.89
CA ASP A 328 46.76 9.97 -45.92
C ASP A 328 47.16 9.59 -47.35
N GLU A 329 46.27 9.83 -48.32
CA GLU A 329 46.56 9.74 -49.76
C GLU A 329 47.63 10.75 -50.13
N CYS A 330 47.47 12.04 -49.79
CA CYS A 330 48.47 13.10 -50.01
C CYS A 330 49.84 12.72 -49.42
N ILE A 331 49.90 12.27 -48.18
CA ILE A 331 51.13 11.78 -47.52
C ILE A 331 51.71 10.57 -48.27
N GLY A 332 50.86 9.66 -48.74
CA GLY A 332 51.25 8.52 -49.58
C GLY A 332 51.87 8.95 -50.91
N GLU A 333 51.26 9.90 -51.62
CA GLU A 333 51.79 10.43 -52.89
C GLU A 333 53.12 11.14 -52.67
N GLY A 334 53.23 11.93 -51.61
CA GLY A 334 54.50 12.57 -51.23
C GLY A 334 55.57 11.54 -50.88
N THR A 335 55.20 10.45 -50.18
CA THR A 335 56.15 9.39 -49.81
C THR A 335 56.63 8.62 -51.04
N ASP A 336 55.73 8.29 -51.96
CA ASP A 336 56.06 7.67 -53.25
C ASP A 336 56.95 8.60 -54.09
N LEU A 337 56.61 9.89 -54.20
CA LEU A 337 57.38 10.90 -54.92
C LEU A 337 58.78 11.08 -54.31
N ARG A 338 58.89 11.17 -52.98
CA ARG A 338 60.17 11.20 -52.27
C ARG A 338 61.01 9.96 -52.56
N ASN A 339 60.39 8.77 -52.55
CA ASN A 339 61.10 7.52 -52.85
C ASN A 339 61.56 7.47 -54.32
N ASP A 340 60.77 8.00 -55.26
CA ASP A 340 61.12 8.09 -56.67
C ASP A 340 62.24 9.12 -56.96
N LEU A 341 62.33 10.17 -56.12
CA LEU A 341 63.41 11.17 -56.12
C LEU A 341 64.71 10.65 -55.50
N VAL A 342 64.64 9.79 -54.47
CA VAL A 342 65.80 9.23 -53.74
C VAL A 342 66.29 7.89 -54.30
N GLN A 343 65.52 7.23 -55.19
CA GLN A 343 65.97 5.98 -55.81
C GLN A 343 67.30 6.16 -56.57
N PRO A 344 68.34 5.36 -56.27
CA PRO A 344 69.66 5.57 -56.85
C PRO A 344 69.65 5.35 -58.36
N TYR A 345 70.37 6.21 -59.10
CA TYR A 345 70.87 5.85 -60.43
C TYR A 345 71.81 4.65 -60.26
N GLY A 346 71.28 3.44 -60.37
CA GLY A 346 72.07 2.21 -60.18
C GLY A 346 73.12 2.06 -61.28
N THR A 347 74.31 2.61 -61.07
CA THR A 347 75.51 2.28 -61.83
C THR A 347 76.07 0.96 -61.29
N ASN A 348 75.65 -0.17 -61.85
CA ASN A 348 76.50 -1.36 -61.95
C ASN A 348 76.06 -2.27 -63.10
N ALA A 349 77.06 -2.78 -63.81
CA ALA A 349 76.94 -3.55 -65.03
C ALA A 349 76.20 -4.88 -64.82
N GLY A 350 75.17 -5.12 -65.62
CA GLY A 350 74.35 -6.35 -65.61
C GLY A 350 73.08 -6.19 -64.77
N ASN A 351 71.92 -6.16 -65.42
CA ASN A 351 70.58 -6.02 -64.82
C ASN A 351 70.23 -4.65 -64.19
N VAL A 352 70.02 -3.65 -65.04
CA VAL A 352 69.23 -2.45 -64.72
C VAL A 352 67.82 -2.62 -65.31
N ALA A 353 66.84 -2.95 -64.47
CA ALA A 353 65.45 -2.66 -64.77
C ALA A 353 65.25 -1.15 -64.57
N VAL A 354 65.00 -0.40 -65.65
CA VAL A 354 64.36 0.91 -65.49
C VAL A 354 62.93 0.58 -65.10
N MET A 355 62.60 0.66 -63.80
CA MET A 355 61.21 0.49 -63.40
C MET A 355 60.41 1.71 -63.89
N PRO A 356 59.23 1.49 -64.49
CA PRO A 356 58.33 2.58 -64.84
C PRO A 356 57.97 3.33 -63.56
N VAL A 357 57.89 4.67 -63.65
CA VAL A 357 57.36 5.44 -62.54
C VAL A 357 55.97 4.91 -62.22
N ARG A 358 55.73 4.61 -60.94
CA ARG A 358 54.44 4.13 -60.48
C ARG A 358 53.45 5.29 -60.47
N ARG A 359 52.50 5.30 -61.41
CA ARG A 359 51.07 5.44 -61.08
C ARG A 359 50.13 5.12 -62.23
N LYS A 360 49.09 4.34 -61.91
CA LYS A 360 47.84 4.22 -62.68
C LYS A 360 46.89 5.29 -62.15
N LYS A 361 46.39 6.17 -63.02
CA LYS A 361 44.99 6.24 -63.52
C LYS A 361 44.73 7.64 -64.08
N ASP A 362 44.17 7.67 -65.29
CA ASP A 362 43.41 8.77 -65.88
C ASP A 362 44.11 10.14 -66.02
N LEU A 363 45.07 10.21 -66.95
CA LEU A 363 45.24 11.39 -67.80
C LEU A 363 45.46 10.91 -69.24
N SER A 364 44.65 11.44 -70.16
CA SER A 364 44.69 11.18 -71.60
C SER A 364 46.12 11.18 -72.14
N GLN A 365 46.47 10.12 -72.88
CA GLN A 365 47.71 10.03 -73.65
C GLN A 365 47.92 11.32 -74.46
N PRO A 366 49.12 11.91 -74.48
CA PRO A 366 49.46 12.85 -75.54
C PRO A 366 49.59 12.05 -76.84
N GLU A 367 48.87 12.44 -77.88
CA GLU A 367 49.10 11.92 -79.22
C GLU A 367 50.56 12.22 -79.64
N ASN A 368 51.32 11.15 -79.94
CA ASN A 368 52.66 11.12 -80.52
C ASN A 368 53.86 11.65 -79.68
N PRO A 369 54.73 10.77 -79.15
CA PRO A 369 55.98 11.15 -78.49
C PRO A 369 57.21 11.36 -79.42
N PHE A 370 57.06 11.26 -80.75
CA PHE A 370 58.22 11.11 -81.67
C PHE A 370 58.52 12.29 -82.61
N TYR A 371 58.08 13.51 -82.31
CA TYR A 371 58.58 14.69 -83.01
C TYR A 371 59.43 15.57 -82.09
N LEU A 372 60.74 15.31 -82.11
CA LEU A 372 61.72 16.37 -81.91
C LEU A 372 62.32 16.68 -83.29
N SER A 373 62.35 17.95 -83.65
CA SER A 373 62.84 18.40 -84.96
C SER A 373 64.38 18.27 -85.04
N PRO A 374 64.98 18.14 -86.24
CA PRO A 374 66.43 18.03 -86.41
C PRO A 374 67.24 19.21 -85.83
N GLN A 375 66.60 20.32 -85.48
CA GLN A 375 67.25 21.47 -84.82
C GLN A 375 67.40 21.31 -83.31
N GLU A 376 66.66 20.39 -82.67
CA GLU A 376 66.78 20.09 -81.22
C GLU A 376 67.88 19.06 -80.91
N PHE A 377 68.49 18.46 -81.95
CA PHE A 377 69.67 17.61 -81.86
C PHE A 377 70.99 18.38 -81.75
N ALA A 378 71.00 19.70 -81.95
CA ALA A 378 72.21 20.49 -82.16
C ALA A 378 72.62 21.40 -80.99
N THR A 379 72.00 21.29 -79.81
CA THR A 379 72.40 22.06 -78.63
C THR A 379 73.38 21.26 -77.75
N PRO A 380 74.57 21.80 -77.41
CA PRO A 380 75.52 21.10 -76.54
C PRO A 380 74.93 20.86 -75.15
N LEU A 381 75.30 19.73 -74.54
CA LEU A 381 75.08 19.41 -73.12
C LEU A 381 75.73 20.48 -72.23
N GLN A 382 74.98 21.53 -71.90
CA GLN A 382 75.23 22.32 -70.70
C GLN A 382 74.17 21.93 -69.67
N MET A 383 74.64 21.75 -68.43
CA MET A 383 73.85 21.51 -67.23
C MET A 383 72.65 22.46 -67.14
N GLU A 384 71.41 21.98 -67.29
CA GLU A 384 70.20 22.68 -66.84
C GLU A 384 68.98 21.75 -66.99
N TYR A 385 68.99 20.63 -66.27
CA TYR A 385 67.76 19.90 -65.96
C TYR A 385 67.73 19.70 -64.44
N PRO A 386 66.82 20.36 -63.70
CA PRO A 386 66.69 20.18 -62.26
C PRO A 386 66.42 18.70 -61.99
N LEU A 387 67.03 18.10 -60.96
CA LEU A 387 66.88 16.67 -60.60
C LEU A 387 67.73 15.66 -61.41
N CYS A 388 68.62 16.11 -62.32
CA CYS A 388 69.61 15.22 -62.97
C CYS A 388 70.87 14.96 -62.13
N SER A 389 71.10 15.73 -61.06
CA SER A 389 72.19 15.50 -60.09
C SER A 389 71.63 14.95 -58.77
N GLU A 390 72.37 14.04 -58.15
CA GLU A 390 72.01 13.40 -56.87
C GLU A 390 71.73 14.43 -55.76
N GLN A 391 72.49 15.53 -55.70
CA GLN A 391 72.28 16.62 -54.75
C GLN A 391 70.95 17.37 -54.97
N SER A 392 70.59 17.67 -56.22
CA SER A 392 69.34 18.40 -56.52
C SER A 392 68.09 17.54 -56.29
N ALA A 393 68.17 16.24 -56.61
CA ALA A 393 67.11 15.28 -56.32
C ALA A 393 66.93 15.09 -54.80
N GLN A 394 68.03 15.07 -54.04
CA GLN A 394 67.99 14.99 -52.58
C GLN A 394 67.37 16.24 -51.94
N THR A 395 67.71 17.45 -52.41
CA THR A 395 67.10 18.70 -51.87
C THR A 395 65.59 18.77 -52.12
N ALA A 396 65.13 18.35 -53.29
CA ALA A 396 63.69 18.26 -53.57
C ALA A 396 63.00 17.17 -52.71
N ALA A 397 63.67 16.03 -52.49
CA ALA A 397 63.18 14.99 -51.60
C ALA A 397 63.09 15.45 -50.13
N ASP A 398 64.03 16.27 -49.68
CA ASP A 398 64.03 16.84 -48.32
C ASP A 398 62.89 17.86 -48.14
N GLN A 399 62.61 18.70 -49.14
CA GLN A 399 61.45 19.61 -49.13
C GLN A 399 60.11 18.86 -49.09
N VAL A 400 59.95 17.83 -49.93
CA VAL A 400 58.77 16.95 -49.92
C VAL A 400 58.62 16.26 -48.56
N LYS A 401 59.74 15.83 -47.95
CA LYS A 401 59.75 15.22 -46.61
C LYS A 401 59.33 16.18 -45.50
N GLU A 402 59.81 17.43 -45.52
CA GLU A 402 59.45 18.43 -44.52
C GLU A 402 57.93 18.74 -44.53
N GLN A 403 57.34 18.80 -45.73
CA GLN A 403 55.89 18.96 -45.87
C GLN A 403 55.10 17.73 -45.41
N ILE A 404 55.56 16.51 -45.74
CA ILE A 404 54.99 15.27 -45.20
C ILE A 404 55.03 15.27 -43.66
N ASP A 405 56.15 15.66 -43.07
CA ASP A 405 56.32 15.71 -41.61
C ASP A 405 55.43 16.79 -40.97
N SER A 406 55.18 17.91 -41.66
CA SER A 406 54.23 18.95 -41.21
C SER A 406 52.78 18.45 -41.23
N LEU A 407 52.32 17.92 -42.37
CA LEU A 407 50.97 17.35 -42.51
C LEU A 407 50.73 16.19 -41.52
N THR A 408 51.75 15.36 -41.28
CA THR A 408 51.68 14.27 -40.31
C THR A 408 51.48 14.80 -38.88
N ARG A 409 52.17 15.88 -38.49
CA ARG A 409 51.98 16.53 -37.19
C ARG A 409 50.59 17.14 -37.04
N ASP A 410 50.15 17.89 -38.05
CA ASP A 410 48.84 18.58 -38.00
C ASP A 410 47.69 17.58 -37.99
N ARG A 411 47.80 16.46 -38.73
CA ARG A 411 46.88 15.31 -38.66
C ARG A 411 46.82 14.69 -37.26
N GLN A 412 47.97 14.47 -36.61
CA GLN A 412 48.03 13.91 -35.26
C GLN A 412 47.42 14.87 -34.22
N LEU A 413 47.62 16.17 -34.40
CA LEU A 413 47.05 17.20 -33.53
C LEU A 413 45.53 17.27 -33.70
N LEU A 414 45.02 17.18 -34.93
CA LEU A 414 43.59 17.09 -35.22
C LEU A 414 42.96 15.85 -34.58
N GLN A 415 43.59 14.67 -34.71
CA GLN A 415 43.10 13.45 -34.04
C GLN A 415 43.04 13.59 -32.51
N LYS A 416 44.04 14.25 -31.89
CA LYS A 416 44.04 14.49 -30.44
C LYS A 416 42.91 15.43 -30.01
N GLU A 417 42.70 16.53 -30.72
CA GLU A 417 41.64 17.49 -30.40
C GLU A 417 40.23 16.92 -30.64
N VAL A 418 40.05 16.11 -31.69
CA VAL A 418 38.79 15.40 -31.93
C VAL A 418 38.50 14.42 -30.80
N GLN A 419 39.49 13.62 -30.38
CA GLN A 419 39.33 12.70 -29.25
C GLN A 419 38.98 13.46 -27.97
N ALA A 420 39.68 14.56 -27.67
CA ALA A 420 39.37 15.40 -26.51
C ALA A 420 37.97 16.04 -26.59
N GLY A 421 37.44 16.29 -27.80
CA GLY A 421 36.06 16.74 -28.03
C GLY A 421 35.02 15.65 -27.79
N GLU A 422 35.30 14.41 -28.20
CA GLU A 422 34.45 13.24 -27.91
C GLU A 422 34.42 12.91 -26.42
N ASP A 423 35.58 12.93 -25.75
CA ASP A 423 35.68 12.72 -24.29
C ASP A 423 34.89 13.80 -23.53
N ARG A 424 34.95 15.08 -23.97
CA ARG A 424 34.14 16.17 -23.41
C ARG A 424 32.63 15.92 -23.60
N LYS A 425 32.22 15.39 -24.75
CA LYS A 425 30.81 15.04 -25.03
C LYS A 425 30.33 13.90 -24.14
N GLU A 426 31.14 12.86 -23.97
CA GLU A 426 30.83 11.71 -23.13
C GLU A 426 30.74 12.11 -21.67
N ASN A 427 31.71 12.89 -21.17
CA ASN A 427 31.69 13.43 -19.80
C ASN A 427 30.46 14.31 -19.53
N ALA A 428 30.05 15.15 -20.49
CA ALA A 428 28.84 15.97 -20.35
C ALA A 428 27.56 15.11 -20.26
N LYS A 429 27.48 14.03 -21.04
CA LYS A 429 26.37 13.06 -20.95
C LYS A 429 26.35 12.34 -19.61
N LEU A 430 27.50 11.85 -19.16
CA LEU A 430 27.64 11.17 -17.87
C LEU A 430 27.30 12.11 -16.71
N PHE A 431 27.70 13.37 -16.77
CA PHE A 431 27.30 14.39 -15.80
C PHE A 431 25.80 14.65 -15.80
N SER A 432 25.15 14.71 -16.96
CA SER A 432 23.68 14.85 -17.06
C SER A 432 22.96 13.64 -16.46
N SER A 433 23.39 12.43 -16.81
CA SER A 433 22.84 11.17 -16.26
C SER A 433 23.01 11.13 -14.74
N PHE A 434 24.22 11.41 -14.23
CA PHE A 434 24.48 11.50 -12.80
C PHE A 434 23.59 12.55 -12.11
N ASN A 435 23.38 13.70 -12.76
CA ASN A 435 22.54 14.75 -12.21
C ASN A 435 21.07 14.31 -12.13
N GLU A 436 20.55 13.64 -13.15
CA GLU A 436 19.19 13.08 -13.15
C GLU A 436 19.04 12.05 -12.02
N ASP A 437 19.95 11.06 -11.95
CA ASP A 437 19.94 10.04 -10.90
C ASP A 437 20.06 10.65 -9.49
N TRP A 438 20.88 11.70 -9.33
CA TRP A 438 21.02 12.44 -8.07
C TRP A 438 19.74 13.20 -7.69
N VAL A 439 19.06 13.85 -8.65
CA VAL A 439 17.80 14.55 -8.38
C VAL A 439 16.72 13.55 -7.95
N ASP A 440 16.58 12.44 -8.68
CA ASP A 440 15.60 11.39 -8.41
C ASP A 440 15.77 10.80 -7.00
N ILE A 441 17.00 10.47 -6.61
CA ILE A 441 17.24 9.90 -5.27
C ILE A 441 17.04 10.94 -4.16
N MET A 442 17.42 12.20 -4.39
CA MET A 442 17.22 13.28 -3.43
C MET A 442 15.74 13.59 -3.20
N GLU A 443 14.91 13.55 -4.24
CA GLU A 443 13.46 13.73 -4.11
C GLU A 443 12.85 12.60 -3.27
N ARG A 444 13.24 11.34 -3.50
CA ARG A 444 12.80 10.20 -2.68
C ARG A 444 13.23 10.32 -1.22
N ILE A 445 14.47 10.76 -0.96
CA ILE A 445 14.96 10.99 0.41
C ILE A 445 14.12 12.09 1.08
N GLN A 446 13.84 13.19 0.39
CA GLN A 446 13.02 14.29 0.91
C GLN A 446 11.57 13.86 1.17
N GLU A 447 10.97 13.05 0.30
CA GLU A 447 9.63 12.48 0.50
C GLU A 447 9.57 11.64 1.78
N LYS A 448 10.54 10.73 1.99
CA LYS A 448 10.59 9.90 3.21
C LYS A 448 10.90 10.73 4.46
N ASP A 449 11.73 11.77 4.34
CA ASP A 449 11.99 12.71 5.42
C ASP A 449 10.70 13.44 5.86
N ALA A 450 9.90 13.91 4.91
CA ALA A 450 8.60 14.52 5.16
C ALA A 450 7.61 13.52 5.78
N HIS A 451 7.58 12.28 5.29
CA HIS A 451 6.71 11.23 5.82
C HIS A 451 7.06 10.87 7.27
N LEU A 452 8.35 10.75 7.61
CA LEU A 452 8.80 10.55 8.99
C LEU A 452 8.41 11.72 9.89
N THR A 453 8.54 12.94 9.39
CA THR A 453 8.15 14.15 10.12
C THR A 453 6.65 14.17 10.41
N ALA A 454 5.81 13.82 9.44
CA ALA A 454 4.36 13.75 9.61
C ALA A 454 3.93 12.68 10.63
N LEU A 455 4.61 11.54 10.65
CA LEU A 455 4.30 10.43 11.56
C LEU A 455 4.79 10.65 12.99
N ALA A 456 5.71 11.58 13.25
CA ALA A 456 6.32 11.81 14.56
C ALA A 456 5.41 12.55 15.57
N ALA A 457 4.27 13.09 15.12
CA ALA A 457 3.50 14.05 15.89
C ALA A 457 2.61 13.48 17.02
N ILE A 458 2.41 12.15 17.13
CA ILE A 458 1.43 11.58 18.06
C ILE A 458 1.98 10.33 18.78
N PRO A 459 2.28 10.42 20.09
CA PRO A 459 2.61 9.26 20.92
C PRO A 459 1.43 8.28 21.01
N PRO A 460 1.64 6.96 20.83
CA PRO A 460 0.58 5.96 20.92
C PRO A 460 0.09 5.81 22.36
N LYS A 461 -1.24 5.86 22.55
CA LYS A 461 -1.89 5.78 23.88
C LYS A 461 -2.26 4.35 24.30
N SER A 462 -2.07 3.36 23.43
CA SER A 462 -2.41 1.97 23.70
C SER A 462 -1.47 1.02 22.97
N GLN A 463 -1.36 -0.21 23.48
CA GLN A 463 -0.45 -1.20 22.90
C GLN A 463 -0.88 -1.68 21.50
N SER A 464 -2.17 -1.62 21.17
CA SER A 464 -2.67 -1.90 19.81
C SER A 464 -2.28 -0.82 18.81
N LEU A 465 -2.39 0.46 19.19
CA LEU A 465 -1.96 1.59 18.35
C LEU A 465 -0.44 1.59 18.16
N LEU A 466 0.31 1.29 19.23
CA LEU A 466 1.76 1.15 19.18
C LEU A 466 2.18 0.06 18.19
N LYS A 467 1.60 -1.14 18.25
CA LYS A 467 1.89 -2.22 17.29
C LYS A 467 1.66 -1.78 15.84
N GLY A 468 0.57 -1.06 15.57
CA GLY A 468 0.31 -0.50 14.24
C GLY A 468 1.35 0.53 13.79
N GLN A 469 1.82 1.39 14.71
CA GLN A 469 2.88 2.37 14.40
C GLN A 469 4.26 1.72 14.22
N VAL A 470 4.59 0.68 14.98
CA VAL A 470 5.82 -0.10 14.84
C VAL A 470 5.85 -0.81 13.50
N SER A 471 4.76 -1.47 13.09
CA SER A 471 4.66 -2.11 11.78
C SER A 471 4.85 -1.11 10.63
N LYS A 472 4.23 0.08 10.71
CA LYS A 472 4.47 1.15 9.72
C LYS A 472 5.92 1.62 9.69
N HIS A 473 6.59 1.65 10.83
CA HIS A 473 7.99 2.04 10.91
C HIS A 473 8.94 0.99 10.34
N GLU A 474 8.66 -0.30 10.55
CA GLU A 474 9.40 -1.42 9.94
C GLU A 474 9.30 -1.41 8.42
N VAL A 475 8.13 -1.09 7.87
CA VAL A 475 7.96 -0.89 6.42
C VAL A 475 8.83 0.26 5.92
N LEU A 476 8.87 1.39 6.64
CA LEU A 476 9.72 2.52 6.26
C LEU A 476 11.21 2.19 6.34
N GLU A 477 11.65 1.42 7.34
CA GLU A 477 13.04 0.95 7.39
C GLU A 477 13.39 0.07 6.19
N ALA A 478 12.50 -0.84 5.79
CA ALA A 478 12.69 -1.67 4.60
C ALA A 478 12.79 -0.82 3.31
N GLU A 479 11.93 0.19 3.17
CA GLU A 479 11.99 1.12 2.02
C GLU A 479 13.30 1.93 2.01
N VAL A 480 13.76 2.40 3.18
CA VAL A 480 15.00 3.18 3.28
C VAL A 480 16.23 2.33 2.95
N VAL A 481 16.23 1.03 3.23
CA VAL A 481 17.30 0.13 2.79
C VAL A 481 17.47 0.15 1.27
N HIS A 482 16.36 0.14 0.52
CA HIS A 482 16.41 0.24 -0.94
C HIS A 482 16.91 1.62 -1.42
N ILE A 483 16.52 2.69 -0.72
CA ILE A 483 17.01 4.06 -1.00
C ILE A 483 18.53 4.15 -0.77
N LYS A 484 19.05 3.57 0.32
CA LYS A 484 20.50 3.53 0.59
C LYS A 484 21.26 2.78 -0.49
N GLN A 485 20.74 1.63 -0.94
CA GLN A 485 21.37 0.88 -2.02
C GLN A 485 21.47 1.71 -3.29
N ARG A 486 20.37 2.38 -3.68
CA ARG A 486 20.35 3.25 -4.86
C ARG A 486 21.26 4.46 -4.71
N ALA A 487 21.33 5.05 -3.52
CA ALA A 487 22.23 6.16 -3.27
C ALA A 487 23.70 5.76 -3.38
N SER A 488 24.07 4.55 -2.94
CA SER A 488 25.43 4.02 -3.12
C SER A 488 25.79 3.84 -4.61
N GLU A 489 24.83 3.43 -5.45
CA GLU A 489 25.02 3.39 -6.91
C GLU A 489 25.31 4.79 -7.48
N VAL A 490 24.58 5.81 -7.04
CA VAL A 490 24.79 7.21 -7.45
C VAL A 490 26.12 7.76 -6.93
N GLU A 491 26.51 7.41 -5.70
CA GLU A 491 27.81 7.76 -5.13
C GLU A 491 28.98 7.15 -5.91
N GLN A 492 28.84 5.88 -6.31
CA GLN A 492 29.82 5.21 -7.15
C GLN A 492 29.90 5.86 -8.53
N ALA A 493 28.76 6.10 -9.18
CA ALA A 493 28.72 6.78 -10.48
C ALA A 493 29.35 8.19 -10.44
N GLY A 494 29.08 8.95 -9.37
CA GLY A 494 29.70 10.25 -9.15
C GLY A 494 31.21 10.16 -8.90
N SER A 495 31.67 9.14 -8.17
CA SER A 495 33.09 8.88 -7.91
C SER A 495 33.85 8.46 -9.17
N ASP A 496 33.24 7.64 -10.00
CA ASP A 496 33.77 7.22 -11.30
C ASP A 496 33.89 8.43 -12.25
N LEU A 497 32.87 9.29 -12.30
CA LEU A 497 32.89 10.55 -13.05
C LEU A 497 34.00 11.50 -12.57
N LEU A 498 34.19 11.62 -11.26
CA LEU A 498 35.29 12.41 -10.69
C LEU A 498 36.67 11.86 -11.05
N THR A 499 36.79 10.55 -11.24
CA THR A 499 38.04 9.90 -11.66
C THR A 499 38.33 10.19 -13.14
N GLN A 500 37.31 10.14 -13.99
CA GLN A 500 37.42 10.50 -15.42
C GLN A 500 37.76 11.97 -15.63
N LEU A 501 37.17 12.87 -14.83
CA LEU A 501 37.44 14.31 -14.88
C LEU A 501 38.83 14.73 -14.34
N ARG A 502 39.58 13.82 -13.69
CA ARG A 502 40.90 14.11 -13.10
C ARG A 502 42.08 13.80 -14.04
N ALA A 503 41.82 13.36 -15.27
CA ALA A 503 42.88 13.00 -16.21
C ALA A 503 43.84 14.20 -16.50
N PRO A 504 45.18 13.97 -16.57
CA PRO A 504 46.15 15.05 -16.65
C PRO A 504 46.18 15.65 -18.06
N GLY A 505 45.43 16.74 -18.25
CA GLY A 505 45.52 17.63 -19.40
C GLY A 505 45.55 19.08 -18.92
N GLU A 506 46.63 19.79 -19.22
CA GLU A 506 46.82 21.18 -18.80
C GLU A 506 45.74 22.09 -19.42
N GLY A 507 44.86 22.60 -18.56
CA GLY A 507 44.14 23.87 -18.81
C GLY A 507 42.75 23.77 -19.40
N GLN A 508 41.73 23.42 -18.61
CA GLN A 508 40.34 23.80 -18.86
C GLN A 508 39.61 24.12 -17.55
N SER A 509 39.33 25.41 -17.31
CA SER A 509 38.63 25.90 -16.10
C SER A 509 37.22 25.32 -15.90
N GLY A 510 36.59 24.82 -16.97
CA GLY A 510 35.26 24.19 -16.93
C GLY A 510 35.22 22.82 -16.25
N GLN A 511 36.21 21.94 -16.52
CA GLN A 511 36.26 20.60 -15.92
C GLN A 511 36.44 20.65 -14.40
N ALA A 512 37.22 21.62 -13.90
CA ALA A 512 37.40 21.84 -12.48
C ALA A 512 36.10 22.29 -11.78
N GLN A 513 35.27 23.11 -12.44
CA GLN A 513 33.97 23.51 -11.92
C GLN A 513 32.95 22.37 -11.91
N GLU A 514 32.91 21.55 -12.96
CA GLU A 514 32.03 20.36 -13.03
C GLU A 514 32.40 19.34 -11.95
N ALA A 515 33.69 19.05 -11.79
CA ALA A 515 34.19 18.18 -10.72
C ALA A 515 33.89 18.73 -9.31
N GLN A 516 33.80 20.05 -9.14
CA GLN A 516 33.38 20.64 -7.86
C GLN A 516 31.88 20.44 -7.64
N LYS A 517 31.05 20.68 -8.66
CA LYS A 517 29.58 20.47 -8.58
C LYS A 517 29.23 19.02 -8.24
N VAL A 518 29.93 18.04 -8.82
CA VAL A 518 29.73 16.62 -8.48
C VAL A 518 30.07 16.38 -7.01
N ARG A 519 31.20 16.90 -6.51
CA ARG A 519 31.59 16.78 -5.10
C ARG A 519 30.57 17.40 -4.14
N ASP A 520 30.07 18.59 -4.45
CA ASP A 520 29.08 19.27 -3.61
C ASP A 520 27.77 18.47 -3.54
N LYS A 521 27.35 17.87 -4.65
CA LYS A 521 26.17 16.99 -4.73
C LYS A 521 26.34 15.70 -3.95
N LEU A 522 27.48 15.03 -4.06
CA LEU A 522 27.80 13.84 -3.26
C LEU A 522 27.76 14.16 -1.76
N SER A 523 28.36 15.28 -1.34
CA SER A 523 28.31 15.71 0.06
C SER A 523 26.88 16.04 0.54
N ALA A 524 26.04 16.62 -0.33
CA ALA A 524 24.65 16.89 -0.01
C ALA A 524 23.82 15.62 0.14
N LEU A 525 24.05 14.61 -0.71
CA LEU A 525 23.40 13.30 -0.64
C LEU A 525 23.76 12.57 0.67
N GLU A 526 25.05 12.53 1.01
CA GLU A 526 25.55 11.91 2.25
C GLU A 526 24.91 12.55 3.49
N LYS A 527 24.85 13.89 3.54
CA LYS A 527 24.18 14.61 4.64
C LYS A 527 22.69 14.33 4.72
N ALA A 528 21.99 14.27 3.59
CA ALA A 528 20.56 14.01 3.55
C ALA A 528 20.22 12.59 4.01
N LEU A 529 21.03 11.59 3.61
CA LEU A 529 20.91 10.21 4.09
C LEU A 529 21.16 10.13 5.60
N GLN A 530 22.24 10.74 6.10
CA GLN A 530 22.53 10.72 7.53
C GLN A 530 21.39 11.35 8.35
N ALA A 531 20.82 12.47 7.90
CA ALA A 531 19.68 13.10 8.56
C ALA A 531 18.43 12.20 8.59
N LEU A 532 18.18 11.48 7.49
CA LEU A 532 17.07 10.51 7.41
C LEU A 532 17.27 9.33 8.37
N GLU A 533 18.50 8.81 8.45
CA GLU A 533 18.89 7.74 9.37
C GLU A 533 18.75 8.16 10.83
N ASP A 534 19.23 9.35 11.17
CA ASP A 534 19.13 9.90 12.52
C ASP A 534 17.66 10.04 12.95
N LYS A 535 16.77 10.49 12.05
CA LYS A 535 15.32 10.57 12.30
C LYS A 535 14.67 9.20 12.46
N LEU A 536 15.07 8.20 11.67
CA LEU A 536 14.60 6.82 11.83
C LEU A 536 15.02 6.26 13.18
N ALA A 537 16.28 6.43 13.56
CA ALA A 537 16.82 5.98 14.84
C ALA A 537 16.10 6.69 16.01
N GLN A 538 15.87 8.00 15.89
CA GLN A 538 15.14 8.76 16.90
C GLN A 538 13.69 8.28 17.04
N ARG A 539 13.00 8.01 15.93
CA ARG A 539 11.64 7.46 15.95
C ARG A 539 11.61 6.07 16.58
N ARG A 540 12.55 5.18 16.22
CA ARG A 540 12.69 3.84 16.80
C ARG A 540 12.86 3.92 18.31
N LYS A 541 13.74 4.82 18.77
CA LYS A 541 13.96 5.10 20.20
C LYS A 541 12.66 5.54 20.90
N CYS A 542 11.94 6.51 20.33
CA CYS A 542 10.68 7.00 20.89
C CYS A 542 9.59 5.90 20.96
N LEU A 543 9.48 5.05 19.94
CA LEU A 543 8.53 3.93 19.93
C LEU A 543 8.88 2.88 21.01
N ASN A 544 10.17 2.59 21.20
CA ASN A 544 10.63 1.69 22.26
C ASN A 544 10.39 2.26 23.66
N GLU A 545 10.61 3.56 23.85
CA GLU A 545 10.25 4.28 25.07
C GLU A 545 8.74 4.18 25.35
N CYS A 546 7.89 4.38 24.33
CA CYS A 546 6.45 4.21 24.46
C CYS A 546 6.04 2.77 24.81
N ASP A 547 6.67 1.76 24.21
CA ASP A 547 6.41 0.35 24.55
C ASP A 547 6.74 0.05 26.00
N ARG A 548 7.92 0.49 26.46
CA ARG A 548 8.37 0.30 27.84
C ARG A 548 7.40 0.94 28.83
N TYR A 549 6.99 2.19 28.58
CA TYR A 549 6.04 2.91 29.43
C TYR A 549 4.64 2.27 29.44
N LEU A 550 4.11 1.83 28.29
CA LEU A 550 2.78 1.20 28.24
C LEU A 550 2.77 -0.16 28.95
N ARG A 551 3.84 -0.96 28.82
CA ARG A 551 3.99 -2.21 29.57
C ARG A 551 4.07 -1.96 31.07
N PHE A 552 4.83 -0.96 31.49
CA PHE A 552 4.88 -0.52 32.89
C PHE A 552 3.49 -0.14 33.41
N CYS A 553 2.74 0.68 32.66
CA CYS A 553 1.40 1.10 33.04
C CYS A 553 0.43 -0.08 33.22
N GLN A 554 0.53 -1.09 32.36
CA GLN A 554 -0.28 -2.30 32.46
C GLN A 554 0.05 -3.06 33.74
N GLN A 555 1.34 -3.30 34.01
CA GLN A 555 1.78 -4.04 35.20
C GLN A 555 1.41 -3.32 36.51
N VAL A 556 1.52 -1.98 36.55
CA VAL A 556 1.05 -1.18 37.69
C VAL A 556 -0.46 -1.31 37.87
N SER A 557 -1.24 -1.29 36.78
CA SER A 557 -2.69 -1.42 36.86
C SER A 557 -3.10 -2.81 37.37
N ASP A 558 -2.46 -3.86 36.88
CA ASP A 558 -2.70 -5.25 37.31
C ASP A 558 -2.35 -5.44 38.80
N PHE A 559 -1.24 -4.84 39.26
CA PHE A 559 -0.86 -4.83 40.68
C PHE A 559 -1.91 -4.14 41.54
N ILE A 560 -2.33 -2.91 41.17
CA ILE A 560 -3.33 -2.14 41.92
C ILE A 560 -4.68 -2.87 41.95
N LEU A 561 -5.08 -3.49 40.85
CA LEU A 561 -6.30 -4.32 40.79
C LEU A 561 -6.23 -5.46 41.81
N TRP A 562 -5.13 -6.21 41.83
CA TRP A 562 -4.94 -7.28 42.82
C TRP A 562 -4.95 -6.77 44.27
N CYS A 563 -4.34 -5.61 44.55
CA CYS A 563 -4.42 -5.00 45.89
C CYS A 563 -5.85 -4.62 46.28
N ASN A 564 -6.65 -4.09 45.35
CA ASN A 564 -8.04 -3.74 45.63
C ASN A 564 -8.91 -4.99 45.87
N ASP A 565 -8.69 -6.06 45.12
CA ASP A 565 -9.37 -7.33 45.31
C ASP A 565 -9.04 -7.93 46.69
N LEU A 566 -7.77 -7.87 47.09
CA LEU A 566 -7.30 -8.27 48.41
C LEU A 566 -7.97 -7.45 49.54
N ASP A 567 -8.01 -6.12 49.40
CA ASP A 567 -8.65 -5.23 50.37
C ASP A 567 -10.13 -5.59 50.56
N HIS A 568 -10.81 -5.97 49.48
CA HIS A 568 -12.20 -6.42 49.54
C HIS A 568 -12.34 -7.72 50.35
N GLU A 569 -11.46 -8.70 50.12
CA GLU A 569 -11.45 -9.95 50.87
C GLU A 569 -11.14 -9.74 52.36
N VAL A 570 -10.16 -8.88 52.68
CA VAL A 570 -9.82 -8.53 54.07
C VAL A 570 -10.98 -7.81 54.76
N ALA A 571 -11.66 -6.89 54.10
CA ALA A 571 -12.80 -6.16 54.67
C ALA A 571 -13.96 -7.09 55.05
N LEU A 572 -14.20 -8.16 54.28
CA LEU A 572 -15.19 -9.18 54.61
C LEU A 572 -14.86 -9.91 55.92
N THR A 573 -13.58 -10.21 56.18
CA THR A 573 -13.14 -10.86 57.43
C THR A 573 -13.30 -9.94 58.66
N GLU A 574 -13.06 -8.63 58.52
CA GLU A 574 -13.27 -7.67 59.61
C GLU A 574 -14.74 -7.58 60.03
N GLY A 575 -15.67 -7.62 59.06
CA GLY A 575 -17.10 -7.69 59.32
C GLY A 575 -17.48 -8.94 60.12
N ALA A 576 -16.91 -10.10 59.76
CA ALA A 576 -17.18 -11.37 60.43
C ALA A 576 -16.65 -11.44 61.88
N VAL A 577 -15.47 -10.88 62.13
CA VAL A 577 -14.86 -10.81 63.48
C VAL A 577 -15.72 -9.98 64.42
N LYS A 578 -16.16 -8.79 63.97
CA LYS A 578 -17.02 -7.91 64.76
C LYS A 578 -18.37 -8.57 65.05
N ALA A 579 -18.97 -9.21 64.06
CA ALA A 579 -20.23 -9.94 64.24
C ALA A 579 -20.10 -11.08 65.28
N SER A 580 -19.04 -11.88 65.20
CA SER A 580 -18.83 -13.02 66.10
C SER A 580 -18.50 -12.59 67.54
N SER A 581 -17.70 -11.53 67.71
CA SER A 581 -17.39 -10.95 69.02
C SER A 581 -18.65 -10.45 69.72
N HIS A 582 -19.53 -9.73 69.02
CA HIS A 582 -20.80 -9.26 69.58
C HIS A 582 -21.72 -10.42 70.02
N ILE A 583 -21.79 -11.49 69.23
CA ILE A 583 -22.59 -12.68 69.57
C ILE A 583 -22.11 -13.33 70.88
N ILE A 584 -20.80 -13.41 71.10
CA ILE A 584 -20.20 -14.05 72.29
C ILE A 584 -20.33 -13.16 73.52
N THR A 585 -20.09 -11.86 73.39
CA THR A 585 -20.33 -10.90 74.48
C THR A 585 -21.79 -10.94 74.92
N GLY A 586 -22.74 -11.03 73.98
CA GLY A 586 -24.15 -11.25 74.30
C GLY A 586 -24.41 -12.57 75.04
N ALA A 587 -23.78 -13.67 74.61
CA ALA A 587 -23.93 -14.98 75.26
C ALA A 587 -23.38 -15.02 76.69
N VAL A 588 -22.22 -14.39 76.93
CA VAL A 588 -21.58 -14.30 78.25
C VAL A 588 -22.37 -13.39 79.20
N ASN A 589 -22.87 -12.24 78.72
CA ASN A 589 -23.66 -11.32 79.54
C ASN A 589 -24.96 -11.96 80.04
N ARG A 590 -25.58 -12.86 79.25
CA ARG A 590 -26.78 -13.61 79.65
C ARG A 590 -26.54 -14.64 80.76
N LEU A 591 -25.32 -15.14 80.93
CA LEU A 591 -24.96 -16.07 82.00
C LEU A 591 -24.63 -15.37 83.32
N VAL A 592 -24.26 -14.08 83.29
CA VAL A 592 -23.76 -13.31 84.45
C VAL A 592 -24.80 -12.32 85.00
N SER A 593 -25.81 -11.91 84.23
CA SER A 593 -26.95 -11.12 84.73
C SER A 593 -28.22 -11.32 83.89
N PRO A 594 -29.38 -11.70 84.48
CA PRO A 594 -30.63 -11.92 83.72
C PRO A 594 -31.30 -10.64 83.18
N ALA A 595 -30.71 -9.47 83.41
CA ALA A 595 -31.18 -8.16 82.96
C ALA A 595 -30.07 -7.48 82.14
N ALA A 596 -29.75 -8.01 80.98
CA ALA A 596 -28.80 -7.39 80.06
C ALA A 596 -29.02 -7.86 78.61
N PRO A 597 -28.84 -6.96 77.63
CA PRO A 597 -29.32 -7.14 76.27
C PRO A 597 -28.35 -7.88 75.35
N THR A 598 -28.84 -8.50 74.26
CA THR A 598 -28.47 -8.15 72.86
C THR A 598 -28.87 -9.20 71.80
N ALA A 599 -29.60 -8.71 70.79
CA ALA A 599 -29.22 -8.54 69.37
C ALA A 599 -28.66 -9.73 68.54
N GLY A 600 -29.27 -9.91 67.36
CA GLY A 600 -28.53 -9.94 66.09
C GLY A 600 -28.34 -11.29 65.41
N THR A 601 -29.29 -11.67 64.56
CA THR A 601 -29.11 -12.65 63.48
C THR A 601 -28.33 -11.99 62.33
N GLY A 602 -26.99 -12.02 62.42
CA GLY A 602 -26.09 -11.57 61.35
C GLY A 602 -25.09 -12.68 61.00
N LEU A 603 -25.09 -13.08 59.73
CA LEU A 603 -24.10 -13.94 59.04
C LEU A 603 -23.16 -14.71 59.97
N SER A 604 -23.66 -15.82 60.53
CA SER A 604 -22.85 -16.69 61.38
C SER A 604 -21.89 -17.49 60.51
N ILE A 605 -20.65 -17.02 60.36
CA ILE A 605 -19.55 -17.83 59.82
C ILE A 605 -19.30 -18.99 60.80
N ASP A 606 -19.23 -20.21 60.28
CA ASP A 606 -18.91 -21.41 61.08
C ASP A 606 -17.39 -21.55 61.28
N LEU A 607 -16.99 -22.42 62.20
CA LEU A 607 -15.57 -22.63 62.49
C LEU A 607 -14.77 -23.12 61.25
N ASN A 608 -15.34 -24.00 60.44
CA ASN A 608 -14.69 -24.53 59.24
C ASN A 608 -14.52 -23.44 58.16
N GLN A 609 -15.49 -22.54 58.02
CA GLN A 609 -15.43 -21.41 57.10
C GLN A 609 -14.37 -20.40 57.53
N ALA A 610 -14.24 -20.12 58.84
CA ALA A 610 -13.19 -19.26 59.37
C ALA A 610 -11.79 -19.86 59.18
N GLU A 611 -11.63 -21.17 59.37
CA GLU A 611 -10.38 -21.89 59.09
C GLU A 611 -10.01 -21.87 57.60
N GLN A 612 -10.99 -22.06 56.71
CA GLN A 612 -10.80 -21.90 55.26
C GLN A 612 -10.37 -20.47 54.89
N GLN A 613 -10.99 -19.46 55.50
CA GLN A 613 -10.63 -18.05 55.32
C GLN A 613 -9.21 -17.74 55.83
N SER A 614 -8.77 -18.40 56.90
CA SER A 614 -7.39 -18.29 57.42
C SER A 614 -6.39 -18.86 56.41
N SER A 615 -6.70 -20.01 55.81
CA SER A 615 -5.87 -20.63 54.78
C SER A 615 -5.79 -19.79 53.49
N THR A 616 -6.90 -19.17 53.06
CA THR A 616 -6.87 -18.23 51.93
C THR A 616 -6.03 -16.99 52.23
N TYR A 617 -6.13 -16.46 53.45
CA TYR A 617 -5.31 -15.32 53.89
C TYR A 617 -3.81 -15.65 53.89
N GLU A 618 -3.41 -16.79 54.44
CA GLU A 618 -2.00 -17.23 54.44
C GLU A 618 -1.45 -17.33 53.01
N ARG A 619 -2.23 -17.91 52.10
CA ARG A 619 -1.88 -18.00 50.68
C ARG A 619 -1.69 -16.63 50.03
N LEU A 620 -2.57 -15.67 50.32
CA LEU A 620 -2.50 -14.32 49.76
C LEU A 620 -1.33 -13.52 50.35
N ASN A 621 -1.03 -13.71 51.64
CA ASN A 621 0.13 -13.14 52.29
C ASN A 621 1.44 -13.71 51.70
N ASP A 622 1.47 -15.01 51.40
CA ASP A 622 2.58 -15.64 50.69
C ASP A 622 2.70 -15.14 49.25
N GLU A 623 1.60 -14.94 48.53
CA GLU A 623 1.60 -14.37 47.19
C GLU A 623 2.11 -12.92 47.20
N MET A 624 1.69 -12.12 48.19
CA MET A 624 2.20 -10.76 48.41
C MET A 624 3.72 -10.75 48.57
N ARG A 625 4.23 -11.67 49.40
CA ARG A 625 5.65 -11.74 49.74
C ARG A 625 6.51 -12.27 48.59
N THR A 626 6.03 -13.27 47.87
CA THR A 626 6.84 -14.01 46.88
C THR A 626 6.76 -13.44 45.47
N LYS A 627 5.62 -12.85 45.09
CA LYS A 627 5.36 -12.41 43.72
C LYS A 627 5.18 -10.90 43.62
N TRP A 628 4.29 -10.33 44.43
CA TRP A 628 3.86 -8.94 44.23
C TRP A 628 4.83 -7.92 44.84
N SER A 629 5.40 -8.14 46.02
CA SER A 629 6.39 -7.25 46.63
C SER A 629 7.71 -7.18 45.81
N PRO A 630 8.26 -8.29 45.28
CA PRO A 630 9.38 -8.22 44.34
C PRO A 630 9.02 -7.50 43.02
N LEU A 631 7.82 -7.73 42.47
CA LEU A 631 7.35 -7.04 41.27
C LEU A 631 7.23 -5.54 41.49
N SER A 632 6.66 -5.11 42.61
CA SER A 632 6.58 -3.70 43.01
C SER A 632 7.96 -3.05 43.05
N THR A 633 8.92 -3.68 43.74
CA THR A 633 10.31 -3.20 43.80
C THR A 633 10.93 -3.08 42.40
N ALA A 634 10.72 -4.08 41.54
CA ALA A 634 11.21 -4.07 40.17
C ALA A 634 10.57 -2.94 39.33
N LEU A 635 9.26 -2.70 39.50
CA LEU A 635 8.54 -1.62 38.82
C LEU A 635 9.03 -0.23 39.27
N VAL A 636 9.28 -0.05 40.57
CA VAL A 636 9.88 1.19 41.10
C VAL A 636 11.25 1.43 40.48
N GLN A 637 12.11 0.41 40.46
CA GLN A 637 13.43 0.51 39.83
C GLN A 637 13.33 0.83 38.33
N GLU A 638 12.41 0.18 37.62
CA GLU A 638 12.19 0.43 36.19
C GLU A 638 11.71 1.86 35.93
N ALA A 639 10.85 2.41 36.79
CA ALA A 639 10.42 3.80 36.72
C ALA A 639 11.59 4.77 36.99
N GLU A 640 12.41 4.51 38.00
CA GLU A 640 13.62 5.30 38.31
C GLU A 640 14.59 5.29 37.13
N ASP A 641 14.86 4.13 36.54
CA ASP A 641 15.71 3.98 35.37
C ASP A 641 15.17 4.80 34.18
N MET A 642 13.86 4.74 33.91
CA MET A 642 13.22 5.54 32.87
C MET A 642 13.32 7.04 33.14
N ILE A 643 13.13 7.48 34.39
CA ILE A 643 13.22 8.88 34.79
C ILE A 643 14.66 9.38 34.65
N ASN A 644 15.65 8.59 35.09
CA ASN A 644 17.08 8.91 34.95
C ASN A 644 17.51 9.03 33.48
N LEU A 645 16.83 8.32 32.58
CA LEU A 645 17.00 8.41 31.12
C LEU A 645 16.21 9.57 30.47
N ASN A 646 15.63 10.48 31.26
CA ASN A 646 14.82 11.62 30.81
C ASN A 646 13.60 11.22 29.96
N HIS A 647 12.91 10.16 30.36
CA HIS A 647 11.70 9.71 29.66
C HIS A 647 10.60 10.79 29.65
N TYR A 648 9.90 10.94 28.51
CA TYR A 648 8.90 12.00 28.29
C TYR A 648 7.74 12.01 29.30
N ALA A 649 7.44 10.84 29.90
CA ALA A 649 6.36 10.63 30.86
C ALA A 649 6.83 10.66 32.34
N ALA A 650 8.00 11.24 32.65
CA ALA A 650 8.59 11.21 34.00
C ALA A 650 7.62 11.63 35.13
N ALA A 651 6.80 12.66 34.91
CA ALA A 651 5.82 13.11 35.90
C ALA A 651 4.71 12.06 36.16
N ASP A 652 4.24 11.40 35.11
CA ASP A 652 3.20 10.36 35.22
C ASP A 652 3.77 9.05 35.79
N LEU A 653 5.02 8.71 35.46
CA LEU A 653 5.75 7.60 36.09
C LEU A 653 5.82 7.76 37.61
N ASN A 654 6.19 8.96 38.09
CA ASN A 654 6.20 9.25 39.52
C ASN A 654 4.81 9.10 40.15
N ALA A 655 3.77 9.65 39.52
CA ALA A 655 2.41 9.52 40.02
C ALA A 655 1.94 8.06 40.10
N LYS A 656 2.32 7.22 39.12
CA LYS A 656 2.01 5.78 39.11
C LYS A 656 2.78 5.00 40.17
N VAL A 657 4.06 5.33 40.38
CA VAL A 657 4.87 4.76 41.47
C VAL A 657 4.24 5.10 42.82
N GLU A 658 3.83 6.36 43.03
CA GLU A 658 3.13 6.76 44.26
C GLU A 658 1.83 5.95 44.46
N GLN A 659 1.01 5.79 43.42
CA GLN A 659 -0.22 4.98 43.49
C GLN A 659 0.07 3.52 43.85
N LEU A 660 1.08 2.93 43.21
CA LEU A 660 1.52 1.56 43.46
C LEU A 660 2.01 1.38 44.90
N LEU A 661 2.83 2.29 45.42
CA LEU A 661 3.34 2.22 46.80
C LEU A 661 2.23 2.43 47.84
N VAL A 662 1.27 3.31 47.56
CA VAL A 662 0.09 3.51 48.42
C VAL A 662 -0.77 2.25 48.45
N ALA A 663 -1.03 1.64 47.29
CA ALA A 663 -1.79 0.38 47.20
C ALA A 663 -1.08 -0.77 47.91
N GLN A 664 0.25 -0.91 47.71
CA GLN A 664 1.08 -1.90 48.39
C GLN A 664 0.98 -1.74 49.92
N LYS A 665 1.18 -0.51 50.42
CA LYS A 665 1.15 -0.23 51.85
C LYS A 665 -0.21 -0.58 52.45
N ARG A 666 -1.30 -0.19 51.77
CA ARG A 666 -2.67 -0.51 52.21
C ARG A 666 -2.89 -2.02 52.27
N ALA A 667 -2.51 -2.75 51.23
CA ALA A 667 -2.59 -4.21 51.18
C ALA A 667 -1.81 -4.87 52.32
N GLU A 668 -0.57 -4.44 52.58
CA GLU A 668 0.25 -4.96 53.69
C GLU A 668 -0.36 -4.64 55.07
N GLU A 669 -0.96 -3.46 55.25
CA GLU A 669 -1.67 -3.08 56.48
C GLU A 669 -2.95 -3.90 56.68
N GLY A 670 -3.72 -4.10 55.62
CA GLY A 670 -4.89 -4.98 55.60
C GLY A 670 -4.51 -6.41 55.98
N LEU A 671 -3.43 -6.93 55.40
CA LEU A 671 -2.94 -8.27 55.71
C LEU A 671 -2.51 -8.38 57.17
N LYS A 672 -1.69 -7.44 57.68
CA LYS A 672 -1.29 -7.40 59.10
C LYS A 672 -2.49 -7.37 60.04
N SER A 673 -3.52 -6.60 59.67
CA SER A 673 -4.75 -6.50 60.45
C SER A 673 -5.55 -7.81 60.45
N ALA A 674 -5.62 -8.52 59.32
CA ALA A 674 -6.25 -9.83 59.24
C ALA A 674 -5.48 -10.88 60.06
N ASN A 675 -4.15 -10.88 59.99
CA ASN A 675 -3.29 -11.79 60.76
C ASN A 675 -3.54 -11.70 62.28
N LEU A 676 -3.81 -10.49 62.77
CA LEU A 676 -4.11 -10.27 64.19
C LEU A 676 -5.52 -10.76 64.58
N ARG A 677 -6.50 -10.62 63.67
CA ARG A 677 -7.92 -10.84 63.95
C ARG A 677 -8.40 -12.27 63.69
N MET A 678 -7.80 -12.97 62.73
CA MET A 678 -8.20 -14.33 62.37
C MET A 678 -8.05 -15.33 63.52
N PRO A 679 -6.93 -15.35 64.27
CA PRO A 679 -6.81 -16.22 65.45
C PRO A 679 -7.85 -15.90 66.53
N GLN A 680 -8.13 -14.60 66.76
CA GLN A 680 -9.12 -14.16 67.74
C GLN A 680 -10.53 -14.63 67.37
N LEU A 681 -10.90 -14.58 66.08
CA LEU A 681 -12.17 -15.10 65.59
C LEU A 681 -12.28 -16.61 65.82
N ILE A 682 -11.22 -17.37 65.50
CA ILE A 682 -11.20 -18.83 65.69
C ILE A 682 -11.37 -19.18 67.17
N ASP A 683 -10.64 -18.52 68.08
CA ASP A 683 -10.75 -18.73 69.53
C ASP A 683 -12.16 -18.42 70.07
N LEU A 684 -12.74 -17.32 69.59
CA LEU A 684 -14.09 -16.90 69.92
C LEU A 684 -15.14 -17.93 69.48
N LEU A 685 -15.02 -18.45 68.25
CA LEU A 685 -15.94 -19.48 67.74
C LEU A 685 -15.82 -20.80 68.51
N HIS A 686 -14.63 -21.17 68.97
CA HIS A 686 -14.44 -22.30 69.89
C HIS A 686 -15.21 -22.09 71.21
N LEU A 687 -15.04 -20.93 71.84
CA LEU A 687 -15.73 -20.60 73.09
C LEU A 687 -17.26 -20.62 72.94
N ARG A 688 -17.78 -20.14 71.80
CA ARG A 688 -19.21 -20.18 71.49
C ARG A 688 -19.75 -21.62 71.44
N ARG A 689 -19.00 -22.55 70.86
CA ARG A 689 -19.37 -23.98 70.79
C ARG A 689 -19.45 -24.61 72.18
N GLU A 690 -18.53 -24.26 73.07
CA GLU A 690 -18.52 -24.74 74.46
C GLU A 690 -19.73 -24.21 75.26
N ILE A 691 -20.04 -22.91 75.16
CA ILE A 691 -21.20 -22.32 75.83
C ILE A 691 -22.51 -22.98 75.36
N ALA A 692 -22.66 -23.20 74.05
CA ALA A 692 -23.86 -23.86 73.50
C ALA A 692 -24.05 -25.30 74.03
N ALA A 693 -22.94 -26.02 74.24
CA ALA A 693 -22.98 -27.36 74.84
C ALA A 693 -23.48 -27.32 76.30
N LEU A 694 -23.02 -26.34 77.09
CA LEU A 694 -23.45 -26.17 78.49
C LEU A 694 -24.93 -25.78 78.60
N VAL A 695 -25.43 -24.89 77.74
CA VAL A 695 -26.87 -24.52 77.71
C VAL A 695 -27.75 -25.72 77.34
N SER A 696 -27.32 -26.54 76.37
CA SER A 696 -28.05 -27.76 75.99
C SER A 696 -28.11 -28.78 77.13
N GLN A 697 -27.06 -28.88 77.95
CA GLN A 697 -27.06 -29.73 79.15
C GLN A 697 -28.05 -29.24 80.22
N LEU A 698 -28.24 -27.92 80.35
CA LEU A 698 -29.17 -27.32 81.30
C LEU A 698 -30.65 -27.50 80.86
N ALA A 699 -30.93 -27.37 79.56
CA ALA A 699 -32.26 -27.58 78.99
C ALA A 699 -32.78 -29.04 79.12
N ALA A 700 -31.89 -30.01 79.34
CA ALA A 700 -32.24 -31.40 79.58
C ALA A 700 -32.67 -31.70 81.04
N GLN A 701 -32.43 -30.78 81.98
CA GLN A 701 -32.71 -30.98 83.40
C GLN A 701 -34.21 -31.10 83.75
N PRO A 702 -35.15 -30.35 83.13
CA PRO A 702 -36.59 -30.48 83.42
C PRO A 702 -37.15 -31.86 83.06
N ALA A 703 -36.74 -32.42 81.91
CA ALA A 703 -37.13 -33.77 81.50
C ALA A 703 -36.56 -34.85 82.44
N ARG A 704 -35.33 -34.65 82.95
CA ARG A 704 -34.72 -35.53 83.97
C ARG A 704 -35.46 -35.46 85.30
N LEU A 705 -35.87 -34.26 85.74
CA LEU A 705 -36.66 -34.07 86.95
C LEU A 705 -38.07 -34.68 86.81
N GLN A 706 -38.74 -34.52 85.66
CA GLN A 706 -40.03 -35.16 85.41
C GLN A 706 -39.95 -36.68 85.35
N ALA A 707 -38.88 -37.24 84.79
CA ALA A 707 -38.64 -38.69 84.81
C ALA A 707 -38.46 -39.20 86.26
N LEU A 708 -37.70 -38.49 87.09
CA LEU A 708 -37.54 -38.78 88.53
C LEU A 708 -38.86 -38.67 89.29
N VAL A 709 -39.68 -37.64 89.02
CA VAL A 709 -41.02 -37.48 89.62
C VAL A 709 -41.87 -38.71 89.29
N LYS A 710 -41.91 -39.13 88.01
CA LYS A 710 -42.69 -40.28 87.56
C LYS A 710 -42.25 -41.60 88.20
N GLU A 711 -40.94 -41.77 88.41
CA GLU A 711 -40.34 -42.93 89.08
C GLU A 711 -40.66 -42.96 90.58
N CYS A 712 -40.64 -41.80 91.24
CA CYS A 712 -41.07 -41.63 92.63
C CYS A 712 -42.57 -41.88 92.83
N SER A 713 -43.43 -41.46 91.90
CA SER A 713 -44.88 -41.71 91.95
C SER A 713 -45.26 -43.20 91.86
N SER A 714 -44.39 -44.03 91.26
CA SER A 714 -44.59 -45.48 91.10
C SER A 714 -44.09 -46.32 92.29
N SER A 715 -43.46 -45.73 93.30
CA SER A 715 -42.87 -46.45 94.43
C SER A 715 -43.73 -46.32 95.69
N SER A 716 -44.21 -47.45 96.24
CA SER A 716 -45.24 -47.50 97.30
C SER A 716 -44.77 -47.13 98.71
N ASN A 717 -43.52 -46.69 98.89
CA ASN A 717 -42.88 -46.44 100.20
C ASN A 717 -42.53 -44.98 100.48
N LEU A 718 -43.07 -44.02 99.72
CA LEU A 718 -42.81 -42.59 99.92
C LEU A 718 -44.10 -41.84 100.30
N GLN A 719 -44.02 -40.99 101.31
CA GLN A 719 -45.14 -40.18 101.80
C GLN A 719 -45.58 -39.18 100.71
N GLY A 720 -46.87 -39.16 100.36
CA GLY A 720 -47.44 -38.34 99.28
C GLY A 720 -47.03 -36.86 99.31
N GLY A 721 -46.83 -36.28 100.49
CA GLY A 721 -46.41 -34.87 100.65
C GLY A 721 -44.99 -34.53 100.15
N GLN A 722 -44.12 -35.50 99.87
CA GLN A 722 -42.82 -35.23 99.21
C GLN A 722 -42.94 -35.25 97.68
N CYS A 723 -43.85 -36.05 97.13
CA CYS A 723 -44.12 -36.09 95.69
C CYS A 723 -44.89 -34.83 95.25
N ASP A 724 -45.83 -34.35 96.08
CA ASP A 724 -46.55 -33.10 95.83
C ASP A 724 -45.63 -31.88 95.84
N LYS A 725 -44.61 -31.85 96.73
CA LYS A 725 -43.59 -30.79 96.76
C LYS A 725 -42.65 -30.83 95.55
N LEU A 726 -42.27 -32.02 95.08
CA LEU A 726 -41.46 -32.16 93.86
C LEU A 726 -42.28 -31.82 92.61
N THR A 727 -43.58 -32.12 92.59
CA THR A 727 -44.50 -31.74 91.51
C THR A 727 -44.73 -30.24 91.49
N SER A 728 -45.04 -29.62 92.64
CA SER A 728 -45.08 -28.16 92.81
C SER A 728 -43.75 -27.53 92.39
N SER A 729 -42.60 -28.08 92.81
CA SER A 729 -41.31 -27.54 92.40
C SER A 729 -41.02 -27.72 90.91
N ALA A 730 -41.54 -28.76 90.26
CA ALA A 730 -41.40 -28.96 88.81
C ALA A 730 -42.35 -28.05 88.02
N GLU A 731 -43.56 -27.80 88.52
CA GLU A 731 -44.53 -26.83 88.00
C GLU A 731 -44.04 -25.40 88.20
N ASP A 732 -43.54 -25.05 89.39
CA ASP A 732 -42.88 -23.78 89.69
C ASP A 732 -41.65 -23.58 88.80
N CYS A 733 -40.85 -24.64 88.56
CA CYS A 733 -39.76 -24.59 87.59
C CYS A 733 -40.28 -24.40 86.16
N ALA A 734 -41.38 -25.04 85.76
CA ALA A 734 -41.95 -24.89 84.42
C ALA A 734 -42.59 -23.50 84.21
N ASP A 735 -43.27 -22.95 85.22
CA ASP A 735 -43.88 -21.63 85.21
C ASP A 735 -42.81 -20.53 85.32
N LEU A 736 -41.77 -20.74 86.14
CA LEU A 736 -40.60 -19.88 86.16
C LEU A 736 -39.88 -19.93 84.82
N MET A 737 -39.72 -21.10 84.21
CA MET A 737 -39.15 -21.24 82.86
C MET A 737 -40.03 -20.55 81.81
N ALA A 738 -41.35 -20.67 81.86
CA ALA A 738 -42.26 -20.02 80.91
C ALA A 738 -42.33 -18.50 81.11
N SER A 739 -42.28 -18.03 82.37
CA SER A 739 -42.20 -16.62 82.74
C SER A 739 -40.86 -16.00 82.34
N LEU A 740 -39.75 -16.71 82.59
CA LEU A 740 -38.41 -16.33 82.15
C LEU A 740 -38.32 -16.31 80.63
N ASP A 741 -38.92 -17.29 79.94
CA ASP A 741 -38.96 -17.35 78.49
C ASP A 741 -39.81 -16.22 77.90
N ARG A 742 -40.92 -15.83 78.54
CA ARG A 742 -41.72 -14.65 78.14
C ARG A 742 -40.96 -13.34 78.37
N CYS A 743 -40.39 -13.15 79.56
CA CYS A 743 -39.56 -11.98 79.87
C CYS A 743 -38.36 -11.90 78.92
N SER A 744 -37.75 -13.04 78.59
CA SER A 744 -36.67 -13.17 77.60
C SER A 744 -37.15 -12.73 76.20
N ARG A 745 -38.32 -13.22 75.75
CA ARG A 745 -38.93 -12.81 74.48
C ARG A 745 -39.29 -11.32 74.45
N GLN A 746 -39.75 -10.75 75.56
CA GLN A 746 -40.02 -9.30 75.68
C GLN A 746 -38.74 -8.47 75.64
N LEU A 747 -37.70 -8.84 76.39
CA LEU A 747 -36.42 -8.14 76.42
C LEU A 747 -35.75 -8.17 75.03
N THR A 748 -35.76 -9.34 74.39
CA THR A 748 -35.29 -9.52 73.00
C THR A 748 -36.02 -8.56 72.07
N TRP A 749 -37.34 -8.43 72.22
CA TRP A 749 -38.12 -7.49 71.42
C TRP A 749 -37.77 -6.02 71.70
N GLU A 750 -37.59 -5.61 72.95
CA GLU A 750 -37.25 -4.22 73.31
C GLU A 750 -35.87 -3.78 72.82
N GLU A 751 -34.95 -4.73 72.69
CA GLU A 751 -33.60 -4.54 72.15
C GLU A 751 -33.62 -4.41 70.64
N GLU A 752 -34.24 -5.37 69.95
CA GLU A 752 -34.41 -5.30 68.51
C GLU A 752 -35.21 -4.05 68.09
N ALA A 753 -36.17 -3.61 68.93
CA ALA A 753 -36.86 -2.34 68.75
C ALA A 753 -35.93 -1.13 68.87
N ARG A 754 -34.92 -1.17 69.75
CA ARG A 754 -33.92 -0.09 69.86
C ARG A 754 -32.99 -0.08 68.67
N ASP A 755 -32.56 -1.25 68.22
CA ASP A 755 -31.67 -1.41 67.06
C ASP A 755 -32.37 -0.93 65.78
N ILE A 756 -33.64 -1.29 65.58
CA ILE A 756 -34.45 -0.78 64.48
C ILE A 756 -34.69 0.73 64.61
N GLU A 757 -34.96 1.27 65.79
CA GLU A 757 -35.12 2.73 65.97
C GLU A 757 -33.82 3.50 65.65
N GLY A 758 -32.66 2.96 66.03
CA GLY A 758 -31.34 3.51 65.70
C GLY A 758 -31.06 3.47 64.21
N TRP A 759 -31.29 2.31 63.58
CA TRP A 759 -31.17 2.14 62.14
C TRP A 759 -32.14 3.07 61.37
N LEU A 760 -33.38 3.20 61.84
CA LEU A 760 -34.36 4.14 61.28
C LEU A 760 -33.85 5.59 61.35
N ASN A 761 -33.23 6.02 62.47
CA ASN A 761 -32.67 7.37 62.59
C ASN A 761 -31.57 7.61 61.55
N GLU A 762 -30.66 6.65 61.35
CA GLU A 762 -29.58 6.75 60.37
C GLU A 762 -30.13 6.83 58.95
N ARG A 763 -31.10 5.96 58.60
CA ARG A 763 -31.71 5.97 57.27
C ARG A 763 -32.52 7.24 57.01
N GLU A 764 -33.24 7.75 58.01
CA GLU A 764 -33.97 9.02 57.91
C GLU A 764 -33.01 10.21 57.72
N ALA A 765 -31.83 10.19 58.36
CA ALA A 765 -30.79 11.20 58.17
C ALA A 765 -30.12 11.12 56.77
N GLU A 766 -29.82 9.90 56.31
CA GLU A 766 -29.29 9.69 54.95
C GLU A 766 -30.31 10.12 53.88
N LEU A 767 -31.60 9.84 54.10
CA LEU A 767 -32.69 10.29 53.23
C LEU A 767 -32.78 11.81 53.14
N ALA A 768 -32.58 12.52 54.27
CA ALA A 768 -32.56 13.98 54.30
C ALA A 768 -31.40 14.56 53.46
N GLU A 769 -30.24 13.92 53.52
CA GLU A 769 -29.06 14.36 52.76
C GLU A 769 -29.16 14.03 51.27
N LEU A 770 -29.77 12.90 50.90
CA LEU A 770 -30.11 12.55 49.52
C LEU A 770 -31.13 13.51 48.88
N SER A 771 -31.92 14.20 49.70
CA SER A 771 -32.96 15.15 49.27
C SER A 771 -32.47 16.60 49.16
N ARG A 772 -31.21 16.88 49.52
CA ARG A 772 -30.64 18.24 49.54
C ARG A 772 -30.25 18.69 48.12
N PRO A 773 -30.77 19.82 47.61
CA PRO A 773 -30.38 20.32 46.29
C PRO A 773 -28.93 20.82 46.33
N LYS A 774 -28.06 20.21 45.52
CA LYS A 774 -26.72 20.75 45.27
C LYS A 774 -26.83 21.97 44.37
N ALA A 775 -26.35 23.11 44.85
CA ALA A 775 -26.32 24.36 44.10
C ALA A 775 -25.20 24.32 43.04
N GLU A 776 -25.54 24.84 41.86
CA GLU A 776 -24.66 25.21 40.74
C GLU A 776 -23.87 24.08 40.05
N VAL A 777 -24.41 23.58 38.94
CA VAL A 777 -23.64 22.88 37.90
C VAL A 777 -23.84 23.57 36.57
N THR A 778 -22.74 24.06 36.02
CA THR A 778 -22.58 24.69 34.71
C THR A 778 -22.94 23.75 33.57
N MET A 779 -23.50 24.32 32.50
CA MET A 779 -24.07 23.64 31.33
C MET A 779 -23.04 22.91 30.44
N THR A 780 -22.49 21.79 30.90
CA THR A 780 -21.66 20.90 30.05
C THR A 780 -21.56 19.53 30.71
N GLY A 781 -21.89 18.45 29.99
CA GLY A 781 -21.45 17.04 30.18
C GLY A 781 -21.59 16.33 31.54
N ASP A 782 -21.24 17.00 32.64
CA ASP A 782 -21.14 16.50 34.02
C ASP A 782 -22.48 16.25 34.71
N VAL A 783 -23.57 16.85 34.21
CA VAL A 783 -24.91 16.69 34.81
C VAL A 783 -25.36 15.23 34.85
N ILE A 784 -25.02 14.45 33.82
CA ILE A 784 -25.43 13.04 33.70
C ILE A 784 -24.58 12.14 34.60
N LEU A 785 -23.27 12.40 34.70
CA LEU A 785 -22.38 11.63 35.57
C LEU A 785 -22.72 11.87 37.06
N GLU A 786 -23.00 13.13 37.41
CA GLU A 786 -23.46 13.47 38.75
C GLU A 786 -24.82 12.85 39.05
N GLN A 787 -25.77 12.94 38.11
CA GLN A 787 -27.05 12.22 38.21
C GLN A 787 -26.82 10.73 38.44
N LEU A 788 -25.99 10.06 37.64
CA LEU A 788 -25.69 8.62 37.76
C LEU A 788 -25.09 8.24 39.12
N ASN A 789 -24.22 9.08 39.68
CA ASN A 789 -23.66 8.89 41.01
C ASN A 789 -24.72 9.04 42.12
N THR A 790 -25.64 10.01 42.00
CA THR A 790 -26.81 10.10 42.89
C THR A 790 -27.72 8.89 42.76
N LEU A 791 -27.93 8.34 41.55
CA LEU A 791 -28.74 7.14 41.34
C LEU A 791 -28.13 5.92 42.02
N LYS A 792 -26.82 5.71 41.89
CA LYS A 792 -26.14 4.59 42.55
C LYS A 792 -26.29 4.66 44.06
N ARG A 793 -26.20 5.86 44.65
CA ARG A 793 -26.43 6.08 46.09
C ARG A 793 -27.88 5.81 46.52
N GLN A 794 -28.85 6.23 45.71
CA GLN A 794 -30.27 5.97 45.94
C GLN A 794 -30.63 4.48 45.82
N GLU A 795 -30.02 3.74 44.89
CA GLU A 795 -30.19 2.29 44.75
C GLU A 795 -29.58 1.53 45.93
N THR A 796 -28.38 1.91 46.37
CA THR A 796 -27.77 1.32 47.58
C THR A 796 -28.62 1.57 48.83
N PHE A 797 -29.24 2.75 48.93
CA PHE A 797 -30.18 3.09 50.00
C PHE A 797 -31.43 2.21 49.96
N GLN A 798 -32.05 2.03 48.80
CA GLN A 798 -33.24 1.17 48.64
C GLN A 798 -32.95 -0.30 48.97
N ASN A 799 -31.80 -0.81 48.55
CA ASN A 799 -31.39 -2.19 48.85
C ASN A 799 -31.15 -2.38 50.36
N SER A 800 -30.53 -1.39 51.02
CA SER A 800 -30.35 -1.38 52.47
C SER A 800 -31.69 -1.40 53.21
N VAL A 801 -32.66 -0.60 52.78
CA VAL A 801 -34.00 -0.58 53.40
C VAL A 801 -34.75 -1.89 53.16
N SER A 802 -34.69 -2.43 51.94
CA SER A 802 -35.37 -3.68 51.58
C SER A 802 -34.80 -4.89 52.33
N ALA A 803 -33.48 -4.92 52.56
CA ALA A 803 -32.81 -5.97 53.33
C ALA A 803 -33.29 -6.03 54.79
N ASN A 804 -33.74 -4.90 55.35
CA ASN A 804 -34.24 -4.83 56.73
C ASN A 804 -35.77 -5.04 56.84
N SER A 805 -36.48 -5.29 55.73
CA SER A 805 -37.95 -5.37 55.70
C SER A 805 -38.49 -6.55 56.52
N SER A 806 -37.89 -7.73 56.34
CA SER A 806 -38.28 -8.93 57.08
C SER A 806 -38.04 -8.77 58.59
N HIS A 807 -36.98 -8.06 58.96
CA HIS A 807 -36.63 -7.79 60.36
C HIS A 807 -37.63 -6.81 60.99
N ALA A 808 -37.94 -5.69 60.33
CA ALA A 808 -38.92 -4.72 60.78
C ALA A 808 -40.34 -5.31 60.90
N GLU A 809 -40.79 -6.05 59.89
CA GLU A 809 -42.10 -6.71 59.89
C GLU A 809 -42.17 -7.83 60.93
N GLY A 810 -41.11 -8.63 61.07
CA GLY A 810 -41.00 -9.67 62.07
C GLY A 810 -40.99 -9.11 63.50
N LEU A 811 -40.35 -7.96 63.71
CA LEU A 811 -40.39 -7.22 64.98
C LEU A 811 -41.81 -6.71 65.29
N ILE A 812 -42.47 -6.09 64.31
CA ILE A 812 -43.84 -5.59 64.44
C ILE A 812 -44.82 -6.73 64.75
N LYS A 813 -44.64 -7.90 64.13
CA LYS A 813 -45.47 -9.09 64.38
C LYS A 813 -45.28 -9.62 65.81
N ARG A 814 -44.02 -9.80 66.24
CA ARG A 814 -43.70 -10.29 67.60
C ARG A 814 -44.17 -9.33 68.69
N ALA A 815 -44.12 -8.02 68.45
CA ALA A 815 -44.69 -7.02 69.35
C ALA A 815 -46.17 -7.29 69.65
N LYS A 816 -46.95 -7.54 68.60
CA LYS A 816 -48.40 -7.78 68.69
C LYS A 816 -48.70 -9.09 69.42
N GLU A 817 -47.90 -10.13 69.17
CA GLU A 817 -48.00 -11.41 69.86
C GLU A 817 -47.69 -11.27 71.36
N LEU A 818 -46.63 -10.53 71.72
CA LEU A 818 -46.26 -10.26 73.11
C LEU A 818 -47.31 -9.43 73.84
N ILE A 819 -47.86 -8.39 73.20
CA ILE A 819 -48.96 -7.59 73.78
C ILE A 819 -50.19 -8.49 74.02
N ALA A 820 -50.51 -9.38 73.07
CA ALA A 820 -51.62 -10.31 73.23
C ALA A 820 -51.38 -11.36 74.34
N GLU A 821 -50.16 -11.83 74.51
CA GLU A 821 -49.77 -12.77 75.58
C GLU A 821 -49.76 -12.09 76.95
N GLU A 822 -49.19 -10.90 77.06
CA GLU A 822 -49.15 -10.09 78.29
C GLU A 822 -50.57 -9.76 78.79
N ASN A 823 -51.47 -9.40 77.87
CA ASN A 823 -52.87 -9.12 78.20
C ASN A 823 -53.62 -10.37 78.71
N LYS A 824 -53.26 -11.57 78.21
CA LYS A 824 -53.84 -12.84 78.69
C LYS A 824 -53.37 -13.23 80.08
N VAL A 825 -52.10 -12.95 80.40
CA VAL A 825 -51.48 -13.34 81.67
C VAL A 825 -51.89 -12.41 82.79
N THR A 826 -51.86 -11.11 82.54
CA THR A 826 -52.20 -10.09 83.53
C THR A 826 -53.71 -9.90 83.69
N ASN A 827 -54.52 -10.48 82.79
CA ASN A 827 -55.96 -10.22 82.67
C ASN A 827 -56.30 -8.70 82.62
N ASN A 828 -55.35 -7.87 82.19
CA ASN A 828 -55.51 -6.42 82.14
C ASN A 828 -54.86 -5.86 80.86
N PRO A 829 -55.65 -5.43 79.86
CA PRO A 829 -55.12 -4.86 78.62
C PRO A 829 -54.42 -3.51 78.80
N ASN A 830 -54.56 -2.87 79.98
CA ASN A 830 -53.89 -1.62 80.36
C ASN A 830 -52.76 -1.85 81.37
N SER A 831 -52.15 -3.05 81.40
CA SER A 831 -50.89 -3.25 82.11
C SER A 831 -49.85 -2.22 81.64
N ALA A 832 -49.07 -1.66 82.57
CA ALA A 832 -48.03 -0.67 82.27
C ALA A 832 -47.02 -1.19 81.24
N VAL A 833 -46.77 -2.51 81.24
CA VAL A 833 -45.90 -3.19 80.27
C VAL A 833 -46.55 -3.20 78.88
N SER A 834 -47.83 -3.61 78.80
CA SER A 834 -48.59 -3.68 77.55
C SER A 834 -48.72 -2.31 76.87
N GLN A 835 -49.00 -1.24 77.65
CA GLN A 835 -49.05 0.13 77.14
C GLN A 835 -47.71 0.60 76.57
N ARG A 836 -46.62 0.36 77.30
CA ARG A 836 -45.26 0.73 76.85
C ARG A 836 -44.87 0.02 75.55
N LEU A 837 -45.19 -1.27 75.42
CA LEU A 837 -44.95 -2.05 74.20
C LEU A 837 -45.78 -1.52 73.02
N ALA A 838 -47.07 -1.23 73.25
CA ALA A 838 -47.98 -0.73 72.22
C ALA A 838 -47.58 0.66 71.69
N GLU A 839 -47.22 1.60 72.59
CA GLU A 839 -46.77 2.93 72.19
C GLU A 839 -45.48 2.89 71.36
N ARG A 840 -44.53 2.05 71.76
CA ARG A 840 -43.25 1.92 71.04
C ARG A 840 -43.43 1.24 69.69
N LEU A 841 -44.26 0.19 69.63
CA LEU A 841 -44.66 -0.46 68.39
C LEU A 841 -45.26 0.55 67.40
N GLU A 842 -46.20 1.38 67.85
CA GLU A 842 -46.87 2.34 66.98
C GLU A 842 -45.89 3.36 66.40
N ARG A 843 -44.97 3.88 67.22
CA ARG A 843 -43.90 4.79 66.73
C ARG A 843 -43.03 4.13 65.66
N ILE A 844 -42.55 2.91 65.91
CA ILE A 844 -41.69 2.19 64.95
C ILE A 844 -42.45 1.90 63.65
N ASN A 845 -43.70 1.45 63.77
CA ASN A 845 -44.54 1.12 62.62
C ASN A 845 -44.85 2.35 61.75
N GLN A 846 -45.10 3.51 62.35
CA GLN A 846 -45.32 4.76 61.63
C GLN A 846 -44.07 5.20 60.86
N ARG A 847 -42.90 5.20 61.52
CA ARG A 847 -41.62 5.57 60.91
C ARG A 847 -41.21 4.63 59.79
N TRP A 848 -41.36 3.32 60.01
CA TRP A 848 -41.11 2.30 59.00
C TRP A 848 -41.98 2.49 57.75
N LYS A 849 -43.29 2.74 57.91
CA LYS A 849 -44.19 3.05 56.79
C LYS A 849 -43.82 4.33 56.05
N ALA A 850 -43.42 5.38 56.76
CA ALA A 850 -42.96 6.63 56.16
C ALA A 850 -41.67 6.45 55.34
N LEU A 851 -40.73 5.64 55.84
CA LEU A 851 -39.50 5.28 55.14
C LEU A 851 -39.79 4.46 53.87
N LEU A 852 -40.69 3.46 53.95
CA LEU A 852 -41.13 2.68 52.78
C LEU A 852 -41.80 3.55 51.70
N ALA A 853 -42.66 4.49 52.11
CA ALA A 853 -43.28 5.45 51.17
C ALA A 853 -42.23 6.32 50.47
N SER A 854 -41.18 6.75 51.20
CA SER A 854 -40.07 7.53 50.65
C SER A 854 -39.19 6.71 49.71
N CYS A 855 -38.90 5.45 50.03
CA CYS A 855 -38.23 4.51 49.14
C CYS A 855 -39.03 4.26 47.86
N ALA A 856 -40.36 4.17 47.92
CA ALA A 856 -41.20 4.04 46.74
C ALA A 856 -41.12 5.29 45.83
N ALA A 857 -41.04 6.50 46.42
CA ALA A 857 -40.83 7.73 45.67
C ALA A 857 -39.43 7.82 45.03
N ILE A 858 -38.39 7.37 45.74
CA ILE A 858 -37.02 7.27 45.21
C ILE A 858 -36.96 6.24 44.09
N ALA A 859 -37.55 5.06 44.26
CA ALA A 859 -37.61 4.01 43.24
C ALA A 859 -38.31 4.49 41.96
N ALA A 860 -39.38 5.28 42.08
CA ALA A 860 -40.03 5.92 40.94
C ALA A 860 -39.08 6.89 40.22
N THR A 861 -38.33 7.71 40.97
CA THR A 861 -37.36 8.68 40.42
C THR A 861 -36.13 8.01 39.79
N LEU A 862 -35.66 6.90 40.39
CA LEU A 862 -34.59 6.04 39.88
C LEU A 862 -34.98 5.41 38.53
N ASN A 863 -36.18 4.86 38.45
CA ASN A 863 -36.68 4.27 37.20
C ASN A 863 -36.82 5.33 36.10
N GLN A 864 -37.31 6.52 36.43
CA GLN A 864 -37.37 7.65 35.49
C GLN A 864 -35.99 8.06 34.96
N SER A 865 -34.98 8.05 35.83
CA SER A 865 -33.62 8.46 35.48
C SER A 865 -32.85 7.37 34.73
N ARG A 866 -33.15 6.09 35.00
CA ARG A 866 -32.67 4.95 34.20
C ARG A 866 -33.24 5.01 32.78
N ASP A 867 -34.55 5.22 32.66
CA ASP A 867 -35.20 5.40 31.36
C ASP A 867 -34.58 6.60 30.59
N LEU A 868 -34.21 7.69 31.29
CA LEU A 868 -33.52 8.84 30.69
C LEU A 868 -32.12 8.50 30.17
N LEU A 869 -31.34 7.72 30.92
CA LEU A 869 -30.01 7.27 30.51
C LEU A 869 -30.09 6.32 29.30
N ASP A 870 -31.07 5.42 29.31
CA ASP A 870 -31.31 4.50 28.20
C ASP A 870 -31.75 5.28 26.96
N TYR A 871 -32.63 6.28 27.11
CA TYR A 871 -32.98 7.21 26.02
C TYR A 871 -31.74 7.91 25.46
N GLN A 872 -30.85 8.43 26.31
CA GLN A 872 -29.65 9.12 25.85
C GLN A 872 -28.71 8.19 25.08
N ARG A 873 -28.47 6.97 25.59
CA ARG A 873 -27.64 5.97 24.90
C ARG A 873 -28.23 5.59 23.54
N GLU A 874 -29.54 5.38 23.48
CA GLU A 874 -30.23 5.07 22.23
C GLU A 874 -30.19 6.27 21.25
N ALA A 875 -30.37 7.49 21.74
CA ALA A 875 -30.28 8.72 20.94
C ALA A 875 -28.86 8.91 20.36
N GLU A 876 -27.82 8.75 21.16
CA GLU A 876 -26.41 8.86 20.71
C GLU A 876 -26.05 7.76 19.70
N ALA A 877 -26.53 6.53 19.91
CA ALA A 877 -26.33 5.41 18.99
C ALA A 877 -27.03 5.67 17.65
N LEU A 878 -28.28 6.13 17.67
CA LEU A 878 -29.03 6.51 16.47
C LEU A 878 -28.36 7.68 15.75
N GLU A 879 -27.91 8.71 16.45
CA GLU A 879 -27.18 9.81 15.83
C GLU A 879 -25.88 9.36 15.16
N ARG A 880 -25.14 8.43 15.79
CA ARG A 880 -23.92 7.88 15.19
C ARG A 880 -24.24 7.12 13.91
N TRP A 881 -25.27 6.27 13.95
CA TRP A 881 -25.74 5.57 12.77
C TRP A 881 -26.20 6.54 11.67
N LEU A 882 -26.97 7.57 12.01
CA LEU A 882 -27.41 8.62 11.07
C LEU A 882 -26.21 9.34 10.45
N ARG A 883 -25.17 9.68 11.23
CA ARG A 883 -23.93 10.27 10.71
C ARG A 883 -23.23 9.33 9.73
N ASP A 884 -23.11 8.05 10.05
CA ASP A 884 -22.46 7.07 9.18
C ASP A 884 -23.23 6.90 7.85
N LYS A 885 -24.57 6.90 7.89
CA LYS A 885 -25.41 6.85 6.68
C LYS A 885 -25.39 8.15 5.90
N ASP A 886 -25.34 9.31 6.54
CA ASP A 886 -25.13 10.59 5.85
C ASP A 886 -23.79 10.60 5.11
N ILE A 887 -22.71 10.08 5.69
CA ILE A 887 -21.42 9.97 5.02
C ILE A 887 -21.50 9.03 3.80
N LEU A 888 -22.21 7.91 3.93
CA LEU A 888 -22.43 6.98 2.82
C LEU A 888 -23.21 7.64 1.68
N LEU A 889 -24.29 8.35 2.02
CA LEU A 889 -25.13 9.08 1.05
C LEU A 889 -24.40 10.28 0.44
N ALA A 890 -23.57 10.99 1.20
CA ALA A 890 -22.76 12.11 0.69
C ALA A 890 -21.72 11.65 -0.32
N LYS A 891 -21.12 10.46 -0.11
CA LYS A 891 -20.21 9.85 -1.09
C LYS A 891 -20.94 9.46 -2.37
N SER A 892 -22.17 8.97 -2.26
CA SER A 892 -23.03 8.76 -3.42
C SER A 892 -22.32 7.95 -4.53
N ASP A 893 -21.66 6.85 -4.18
CA ASP A 893 -20.96 5.99 -5.12
C ASP A 893 -21.94 4.96 -5.72
N LEU A 894 -21.87 4.69 -7.03
CA LEU A 894 -22.71 3.66 -7.66
C LEU A 894 -21.96 2.35 -7.94
N GLY A 895 -20.71 2.24 -7.48
CA GLY A 895 -19.89 1.05 -7.63
C GLY A 895 -19.19 0.99 -9.00
N SER A 896 -17.93 0.56 -8.97
CA SER A 896 -17.07 0.38 -10.16
C SER A 896 -17.39 -0.89 -10.95
N ASP A 897 -17.94 -1.89 -10.28
CA ASP A 897 -18.25 -3.22 -10.79
C ASP A 897 -19.43 -3.82 -9.99
N TYR A 898 -19.90 -4.99 -10.41
CA TYR A 898 -21.03 -5.68 -9.79
C TYR A 898 -20.80 -5.93 -8.30
N ASP A 899 -19.64 -6.47 -7.90
CA ASP A 899 -19.35 -6.84 -6.52
C ASP A 899 -19.28 -5.61 -5.60
N HIS A 900 -18.70 -4.51 -6.10
CA HIS A 900 -18.67 -3.24 -5.39
C HIS A 900 -20.09 -2.67 -5.21
N CYS A 901 -20.97 -2.78 -6.22
CA CYS A 901 -22.38 -2.41 -6.09
C CYS A 901 -23.08 -3.22 -4.99
N ILE A 902 -22.84 -4.53 -4.92
CA ILE A 902 -23.41 -5.39 -3.89
C ILE A 902 -22.87 -5.01 -2.51
N SER A 903 -21.57 -4.77 -2.36
CA SER A 903 -20.99 -4.33 -1.09
C SER A 903 -21.56 -2.98 -0.60
N LEU A 904 -21.71 -2.00 -1.49
CA LEU A 904 -22.33 -0.72 -1.17
C LEU A 904 -23.81 -0.88 -0.80
N LYS A 905 -24.51 -1.81 -1.47
CA LYS A 905 -25.90 -2.14 -1.17
C LYS A 905 -26.03 -2.78 0.21
N ASP A 906 -25.13 -3.68 0.58
CA ASP A 906 -25.13 -4.32 1.90
C ASP A 906 -24.83 -3.29 3.00
N LYS A 907 -23.88 -2.39 2.77
CA LYS A 907 -23.60 -1.25 3.67
C LYS A 907 -24.78 -0.30 3.79
N ALA A 908 -25.52 -0.04 2.71
CA ALA A 908 -26.74 0.77 2.75
C ALA A 908 -27.88 0.06 3.50
N LYS A 909 -27.94 -1.28 3.42
CA LYS A 909 -28.92 -2.15 4.09
C LYS A 909 -28.50 -2.62 5.49
N GLU A 910 -27.46 -2.03 6.07
CA GLU A 910 -27.07 -2.33 7.44
C GLU A 910 -28.00 -1.61 8.44
N ALA A 911 -28.56 -2.37 9.38
CA ALA A 911 -29.57 -1.89 10.33
C ALA A 911 -28.95 -1.04 11.45
N ALA A 912 -29.76 -0.16 12.06
CA ALA A 912 -29.35 0.55 13.27
C ALA A 912 -29.38 -0.41 14.47
N ALA A 913 -28.29 -1.14 14.69
CA ALA A 913 -28.21 -2.12 15.77
C ALA A 913 -27.93 -1.43 17.13
N GLY A 914 -28.97 -1.30 17.95
CA GLY A 914 -28.86 -1.10 19.40
C GLY A 914 -29.03 -2.44 20.15
N LYS A 915 -28.27 -2.65 21.22
CA LYS A 915 -28.24 -3.91 22.03
C LYS A 915 -29.59 -4.34 22.62
N THR A 916 -30.62 -3.49 22.61
CA THR A 916 -31.93 -3.76 23.23
C THR A 916 -32.90 -4.53 22.33
N LEU A 917 -32.69 -4.59 21.00
CA LEU A 917 -33.64 -5.21 20.06
C LEU A 917 -33.34 -6.66 19.69
N TRP A 918 -32.17 -7.20 20.07
CA TRP A 918 -31.83 -8.60 19.79
C TRP A 918 -32.66 -9.59 20.63
N SER A 919 -33.28 -9.11 21.71
CA SER A 919 -34.18 -9.91 22.57
C SER A 919 -35.60 -10.08 21.99
N LEU A 920 -36.02 -9.23 21.05
CA LEU A 920 -37.32 -9.29 20.37
C LEU A 920 -37.27 -10.02 19.02
N ALA A 921 -36.09 -10.46 18.58
CA ALA A 921 -35.83 -10.97 17.24
C ALA A 921 -35.87 -12.50 17.01
N PRO A 922 -36.41 -13.40 17.86
CA PRO A 922 -36.55 -14.82 17.48
C PRO A 922 -37.40 -15.02 16.22
N SER A 923 -38.43 -14.19 16.00
CA SER A 923 -39.34 -14.31 14.84
C SER A 923 -38.76 -13.80 13.52
N CYS A 924 -37.70 -12.99 13.54
CA CYS A 924 -37.08 -12.46 12.32
C CYS A 924 -36.03 -13.42 11.73
N LEU A 925 -35.48 -14.33 12.54
CA LEU A 925 -34.50 -15.33 12.10
C LEU A 925 -35.12 -16.40 11.19
N GLU A 926 -36.40 -16.74 11.36
CA GLU A 926 -37.10 -17.70 10.49
C GLU A 926 -37.42 -17.13 9.09
N LEU A 927 -37.50 -15.80 8.94
CA LEU A 927 -37.83 -15.14 7.67
C LEU A 927 -36.61 -14.88 6.76
N MET A 928 -35.39 -15.14 7.25
CA MET A 928 -34.14 -14.91 6.52
C MET A 928 -33.84 -15.93 5.40
N GLN A 929 -34.70 -16.94 5.20
CA GLN A 929 -34.45 -18.05 4.26
C GLN A 929 -34.84 -17.77 2.78
N SER A 930 -35.38 -16.59 2.45
CA SER A 930 -35.76 -16.21 1.09
C SER A 930 -35.19 -14.85 0.70
N SER A 931 -34.56 -14.74 -0.48
CA SER A 931 -33.94 -13.51 -0.99
C SER A 931 -34.92 -12.33 -1.17
N VAL A 932 -36.23 -12.59 -1.23
CA VAL A 932 -37.27 -11.54 -1.29
C VAL A 932 -37.60 -10.98 0.09
N CYS A 933 -37.30 -11.70 1.18
CA CYS A 933 -37.66 -11.32 2.55
C CYS A 933 -36.67 -10.33 3.18
N ILE A 934 -35.40 -10.28 2.74
CA ILE A 934 -34.35 -9.50 3.40
C ILE A 934 -34.64 -7.99 3.40
N LEU A 935 -35.18 -7.44 2.30
CA LEU A 935 -35.55 -6.02 2.19
C LEU A 935 -36.73 -5.65 3.10
N LEU A 936 -37.74 -6.52 3.18
CA LEU A 936 -38.92 -6.30 4.03
C LEU A 936 -38.56 -6.42 5.51
N VAL A 937 -37.71 -7.39 5.86
CA VAL A 937 -37.20 -7.56 7.22
C VAL A 937 -36.35 -6.35 7.62
N TYR A 938 -35.47 -5.86 6.75
CA TYR A 938 -34.66 -4.67 7.00
C TYR A 938 -35.53 -3.42 7.28
N GLN A 939 -36.49 -3.12 6.40
CA GLN A 939 -37.39 -1.99 6.57
C GLN A 939 -38.25 -2.12 7.84
N GLN A 940 -38.68 -3.34 8.15
CA GLN A 940 -39.48 -3.61 9.34
C GLN A 940 -38.68 -3.46 10.64
N VAL A 941 -37.46 -3.98 10.70
CA VAL A 941 -36.56 -3.84 11.86
C VAL A 941 -36.26 -2.36 12.11
N ASN A 942 -35.88 -1.62 11.07
CA ASN A 942 -35.60 -0.18 11.19
C ASN A 942 -36.82 0.64 11.63
N LYS A 943 -38.02 0.29 11.15
CA LYS A 943 -39.27 0.90 11.59
C LYS A 943 -39.56 0.60 13.07
N GLN A 944 -39.35 -0.64 13.50
CA GLN A 944 -39.51 -1.04 14.90
C GLN A 944 -38.50 -0.35 15.82
N THR A 945 -37.25 -0.16 15.39
CA THR A 945 -36.25 0.60 16.14
C THR A 945 -36.69 2.03 16.40
N MET A 946 -37.19 2.72 15.38
CA MET A 946 -37.64 4.11 15.55
C MET A 946 -38.93 4.22 16.39
N GLN A 947 -39.83 3.23 16.28
CA GLN A 947 -41.02 3.16 17.13
C GLN A 947 -40.65 2.94 18.60
N ALA A 948 -39.72 2.02 18.88
CA ALA A 948 -39.24 1.76 20.23
C ALA A 948 -38.55 2.99 20.84
N PHE A 949 -37.73 3.69 20.05
CA PHE A 949 -37.09 4.94 20.49
C PHE A 949 -38.10 6.05 20.79
N ASP A 950 -39.12 6.22 19.93
CA ASP A 950 -40.21 7.17 20.16
C ASP A 950 -41.05 6.83 21.40
N ASP A 951 -41.33 5.54 21.60
CA ASP A 951 -42.02 5.05 22.80
C ASP A 951 -41.20 5.34 24.06
N LEU A 952 -39.89 5.10 24.03
CA LEU A 952 -38.97 5.40 25.14
C LEU A 952 -38.90 6.90 25.43
N SER A 953 -38.76 7.73 24.39
CA SER A 953 -38.78 9.19 24.51
C SER A 953 -40.08 9.69 25.14
N ARG A 954 -41.24 9.25 24.62
CA ARG A 954 -42.56 9.60 25.17
C ARG A 954 -42.72 9.15 26.62
N LYS A 955 -42.21 7.96 26.96
CA LYS A 955 -42.20 7.43 28.33
C LYS A 955 -41.41 8.35 29.25
N VAL A 956 -40.18 8.71 28.88
CA VAL A 956 -39.30 9.59 29.67
C VAL A 956 -39.88 11.00 29.79
N SER A 957 -40.26 11.63 28.69
CA SER A 957 -40.86 12.97 28.68
C SER A 957 -42.13 13.04 29.51
N LYS A 958 -43.03 12.04 29.40
CA LYS A 958 -44.23 11.97 30.22
C LYS A 958 -43.88 11.82 31.71
N ALA A 959 -42.94 10.95 32.04
CA ALA A 959 -42.58 10.69 33.42
C ALA A 959 -41.97 11.93 34.10
N LEU A 960 -41.05 12.63 33.41
CA LEU A 960 -40.48 13.91 33.84
C LEU A 960 -41.56 14.98 34.07
N ARG A 961 -42.57 15.06 33.19
CA ARG A 961 -43.70 16.00 33.31
C ARG A 961 -44.73 15.59 34.38
N THR A 962 -44.85 14.31 34.73
CA THR A 962 -45.73 13.88 35.83
C THR A 962 -45.11 14.11 37.20
N ALA A 963 -43.77 14.04 37.31
CA ALA A 963 -43.05 14.31 38.55
C ALA A 963 -43.16 15.78 39.03
N THR A 964 -43.57 16.71 38.14
CA THR A 964 -43.72 18.13 38.46
C THR A 964 -45.09 18.50 39.06
N GLY A 965 -46.11 17.65 38.93
CA GLY A 965 -47.50 17.96 39.29
C GLY A 965 -47.84 17.97 40.79
N GLY A 966 -46.94 17.52 41.67
CA GLY A 966 -47.18 17.36 43.11
C GLY A 966 -46.48 18.36 44.04
N ALA A 967 -45.77 19.35 43.50
CA ALA A 967 -44.78 20.15 44.21
C ALA A 967 -45.30 21.54 44.63
N SER A 968 -45.90 21.68 45.82
CA SER A 968 -46.44 22.96 46.33
C SER A 968 -45.59 23.67 47.41
N SER A 969 -44.28 23.41 47.51
CA SER A 969 -43.38 24.15 48.43
C SER A 969 -42.07 24.59 47.76
N GLY A 970 -41.49 25.70 48.23
CA GLY A 970 -40.54 26.54 47.47
C GLY A 970 -39.25 25.89 46.94
N GLY A 971 -38.79 24.77 47.49
CA GLY A 971 -37.66 24.00 46.93
C GLY A 971 -38.03 23.12 45.74
N ALA A 972 -39.29 22.68 45.69
CA ALA A 972 -39.78 21.75 44.67
C ALA A 972 -40.10 22.44 43.32
N ALA A 973 -40.24 23.77 43.31
CA ALA A 973 -40.46 24.57 42.10
C ALA A 973 -39.23 24.60 41.16
N SER A 974 -38.02 24.57 41.70
CA SER A 974 -36.77 24.57 40.92
C SER A 974 -36.54 23.24 40.20
N VAL A 975 -36.78 22.12 40.89
CA VAL A 975 -36.68 20.76 40.33
C VAL A 975 -37.76 20.54 39.27
N ALA A 976 -38.97 21.05 39.50
CA ALA A 976 -40.03 21.00 38.51
C ALA A 976 -39.69 21.79 37.23
N ALA A 977 -39.10 22.98 37.36
CA ALA A 977 -38.67 23.77 36.22
C ALA A 977 -37.53 23.10 35.42
N LEU A 978 -36.62 22.40 36.11
CA LEU A 978 -35.55 21.63 35.47
C LEU A 978 -36.11 20.43 34.70
N ASN A 979 -36.96 19.62 35.33
CA ASN A 979 -37.59 18.45 34.68
C ASN A 979 -38.41 18.83 33.45
N GLN A 980 -39.10 19.98 33.50
CA GLN A 980 -39.83 20.51 32.35
C GLN A 980 -38.90 20.88 31.19
N ARG A 981 -37.77 21.57 31.46
CA ARG A 981 -36.78 21.91 30.44
C ARG A 981 -36.11 20.68 29.83
N THR A 982 -35.83 19.67 30.65
CA THR A 982 -35.25 18.40 30.20
C THR A 982 -36.24 17.64 29.29
N ALA A 983 -37.51 17.58 29.66
CA ALA A 983 -38.55 16.98 28.81
C ALA A 983 -38.70 17.73 27.46
N ASP A 984 -38.70 19.06 27.48
CA ASP A 984 -38.75 19.87 26.26
C ASP A 984 -37.51 19.66 25.37
N TYR A 985 -36.33 19.42 25.95
CA TYR A 985 -35.12 19.09 25.22
C TYR A 985 -35.21 17.72 24.55
N ILE A 986 -35.67 16.70 25.28
CA ILE A 986 -35.88 15.33 24.78
C ILE A 986 -36.84 15.33 23.60
N ASP A 987 -37.98 16.02 23.73
CA ASP A 987 -38.98 16.09 22.66
C ASP A 987 -38.41 16.73 21.39
N ARG A 988 -37.62 17.82 21.52
CA ARG A 988 -36.96 18.47 20.37
C ARG A 988 -35.88 17.58 19.74
N TRP A 989 -35.06 16.94 20.56
CA TRP A 989 -33.98 16.09 20.07
C TRP A 989 -34.50 14.84 19.39
N THR A 990 -35.55 14.23 19.95
CA THR A 990 -36.28 13.10 19.35
C THR A 990 -36.86 13.51 18.00
N ALA A 991 -37.52 14.66 17.92
CA ALA A 991 -38.07 15.17 16.67
C ALA A 991 -37.00 15.39 15.59
N ASP A 992 -35.84 15.95 15.97
CA ASP A 992 -34.71 16.15 15.03
C ASP A 992 -34.14 14.81 14.51
N ILE A 993 -33.92 13.84 15.41
CA ILE A 993 -33.48 12.49 15.06
C ILE A 993 -34.50 11.81 14.13
N GLN A 994 -35.79 11.91 14.42
CA GLN A 994 -36.87 11.33 13.60
C GLN A 994 -36.95 11.97 12.21
N ASP A 995 -36.88 13.29 12.12
CA ASP A 995 -36.93 14.00 10.84
C ASP A 995 -35.68 13.75 10.00
N ARG A 996 -34.50 13.65 10.63
CA ARG A 996 -33.26 13.27 9.95
C ARG A 996 -33.31 11.81 9.50
N TRP A 997 -33.81 10.90 10.34
CA TRP A 997 -34.02 9.50 9.98
C TRP A 997 -34.96 9.35 8.78
N ARG A 998 -36.10 10.05 8.76
CA ARG A 998 -37.05 9.99 7.64
C ARG A 998 -36.37 10.40 6.33
N ARG A 999 -35.64 11.53 6.36
CA ARG A 999 -34.87 12.02 5.19
C ARG A 999 -33.81 11.01 4.73
N ILE A 1000 -33.01 10.49 5.65
CA ILE A 1000 -31.97 9.50 5.34
C ILE A 1000 -32.59 8.19 4.84
N ALA A 1001 -33.70 7.73 5.40
CA ALA A 1001 -34.38 6.51 4.96
C ALA A 1001 -34.92 6.66 3.53
N GLU A 1002 -35.52 7.80 3.20
CA GLU A 1002 -35.96 8.11 1.83
C GLU A 1002 -34.78 8.16 0.85
N GLN A 1003 -33.68 8.81 1.25
CA GLN A 1003 -32.46 8.90 0.44
C GLN A 1003 -31.75 7.54 0.27
N LEU A 1004 -31.69 6.72 1.32
CA LEU A 1004 -31.15 5.36 1.26
C LEU A 1004 -32.01 4.45 0.38
N ALA A 1005 -33.34 4.56 0.45
CA ALA A 1005 -34.22 3.79 -0.42
C ALA A 1005 -34.01 4.15 -1.90
N ALA A 1006 -33.89 5.46 -2.20
CA ALA A 1006 -33.55 5.93 -3.54
C ALA A 1006 -32.16 5.42 -3.96
N TYR A 1007 -31.15 5.55 -3.10
CA TYR A 1007 -29.78 5.11 -3.37
C TYR A 1007 -29.64 3.60 -3.59
N VAL A 1008 -30.34 2.77 -2.80
CA VAL A 1008 -30.39 1.32 -2.99
C VAL A 1008 -31.05 0.96 -4.32
N ALA A 1009 -32.14 1.66 -4.71
CA ALA A 1009 -32.76 1.44 -6.02
C ALA A 1009 -31.80 1.81 -7.18
N LEU A 1010 -31.00 2.86 -7.01
CA LEU A 1010 -29.95 3.21 -7.98
C LEU A 1010 -28.83 2.16 -8.03
N LEU A 1011 -28.40 1.63 -6.88
CA LEU A 1011 -27.40 0.55 -6.80
C LEU A 1011 -27.91 -0.77 -7.39
N ASP A 1012 -29.18 -1.13 -7.18
CA ASP A 1012 -29.78 -2.31 -7.82
C ASP A 1012 -29.78 -2.15 -9.35
N LEU A 1013 -30.10 -0.96 -9.84
CA LEU A 1013 -30.07 -0.65 -11.27
C LEU A 1013 -28.63 -0.65 -11.83
N ALA A 1014 -27.66 -0.08 -11.11
CA ALA A 1014 -26.25 -0.09 -11.48
C ALA A 1014 -25.67 -1.52 -11.49
N SER A 1015 -25.99 -2.34 -10.49
CA SER A 1015 -25.58 -3.75 -10.43
C SER A 1015 -26.13 -4.54 -11.62
N GLY A 1016 -27.41 -4.36 -11.99
CA GLY A 1016 -27.99 -4.97 -13.18
C GLY A 1016 -27.33 -4.52 -14.49
N ILE A 1017 -26.89 -3.25 -14.58
CA ILE A 1017 -26.15 -2.76 -15.75
C ILE A 1017 -24.76 -3.40 -15.82
N HIS A 1018 -24.02 -3.46 -14.70
CA HIS A 1018 -22.70 -4.10 -14.63
C HIS A 1018 -22.76 -5.59 -14.95
N GLU A 1019 -23.80 -6.29 -14.47
CA GLU A 1019 -24.04 -7.69 -14.78
C GLU A 1019 -24.30 -7.91 -16.28
N LEU A 1020 -25.12 -7.06 -16.90
CA LEU A 1020 -25.36 -7.07 -18.34
C LEU A 1020 -24.10 -6.76 -19.15
N LEU A 1021 -23.30 -5.78 -18.72
CA LEU A 1021 -22.02 -5.46 -19.36
C LEU A 1021 -21.02 -6.61 -19.26
N SER A 1022 -20.99 -7.31 -18.13
CA SER A 1022 -20.17 -8.51 -17.95
C SER A 1022 -20.60 -9.62 -18.91
N ARG A 1023 -21.89 -9.95 -18.96
CA ARG A 1023 -22.46 -10.93 -19.89
C ARG A 1023 -22.21 -10.54 -21.36
N TYR A 1024 -22.32 -9.26 -21.70
CA TYR A 1024 -22.01 -8.74 -23.04
C TYR A 1024 -20.52 -8.91 -23.38
N ASN A 1025 -19.61 -8.58 -22.47
CA ASN A 1025 -18.18 -8.73 -22.70
C ASN A 1025 -17.78 -10.20 -22.90
N VAL A 1026 -18.41 -11.14 -22.19
CA VAL A 1026 -18.22 -12.59 -22.39
C VAL A 1026 -18.64 -13.00 -23.80
N LEU A 1027 -19.84 -12.62 -24.25
CA LEU A 1027 -20.28 -12.88 -25.63
C LEU A 1027 -19.38 -12.22 -26.68
N LEU A 1028 -18.89 -11.01 -26.41
CA LEU A 1028 -17.96 -10.31 -27.30
C LEU A 1028 -16.62 -11.05 -27.40
N SER A 1029 -16.13 -11.62 -26.30
CA SER A 1029 -14.94 -12.47 -26.31
C SER A 1029 -15.18 -13.76 -27.09
N GLU A 1030 -16.32 -14.43 -26.89
CA GLU A 1030 -16.67 -15.66 -27.62
C GLU A 1030 -16.82 -15.43 -29.13
N THR A 1031 -17.44 -14.33 -29.54
CA THR A 1031 -17.56 -13.93 -30.95
C THR A 1031 -16.20 -13.58 -31.56
N GLN A 1032 -15.36 -12.83 -30.85
CA GLN A 1032 -14.03 -12.46 -31.34
C GLN A 1032 -13.10 -13.69 -31.46
N ASP A 1033 -13.12 -14.60 -30.49
CA ASP A 1033 -12.38 -15.87 -30.52
C ASP A 1033 -12.82 -16.80 -31.66
N ARG A 1034 -14.06 -16.68 -32.10
CA ARG A 1034 -14.57 -17.43 -33.25
C ARG A 1034 -14.27 -16.75 -34.56
N LYS A 1035 -14.30 -15.42 -34.60
CA LYS A 1035 -13.85 -14.64 -35.76
C LYS A 1035 -12.39 -14.93 -36.08
N THR A 1036 -11.53 -15.01 -35.07
CA THR A 1036 -10.12 -15.39 -35.25
C THR A 1036 -9.96 -16.85 -35.71
N ARG A 1037 -10.74 -17.79 -35.16
CA ARG A 1037 -10.76 -19.19 -35.62
C ARG A 1037 -11.31 -19.36 -37.05
N ALA A 1038 -12.29 -18.55 -37.46
CA ALA A 1038 -12.81 -18.53 -38.82
C ALA A 1038 -11.82 -17.90 -39.81
N ALA A 1039 -11.11 -16.83 -39.41
CA ALA A 1039 -10.02 -16.26 -40.20
C ALA A 1039 -8.84 -17.23 -40.36
N ALA A 1040 -8.62 -18.13 -39.39
CA ALA A 1040 -7.63 -19.21 -39.51
C ALA A 1040 -8.03 -20.32 -40.50
N LEU A 1041 -9.26 -20.32 -41.04
CA LEU A 1041 -9.71 -21.25 -42.08
C LEU A 1041 -9.53 -20.71 -43.51
N ASP A 1042 -8.96 -19.51 -43.70
CA ASP A 1042 -8.64 -18.93 -45.04
C ASP A 1042 -7.48 -19.66 -45.77
N ASP A 1043 -6.89 -20.70 -45.15
CA ASP A 1043 -5.92 -21.61 -45.78
C ASP A 1043 -6.53 -22.61 -46.79
N LEU A 1044 -7.81 -22.43 -47.15
CA LEU A 1044 -8.55 -23.25 -48.14
C LEU A 1044 -8.03 -23.13 -49.59
N ALA A 1045 -6.96 -22.37 -49.83
CA ALA A 1045 -6.33 -22.17 -51.14
C ALA A 1045 -5.43 -23.33 -51.62
N LYS A 1046 -5.28 -24.43 -50.86
CA LYS A 1046 -4.47 -25.61 -51.25
C LYS A 1046 -5.36 -26.75 -51.76
N ALA A 1047 -4.85 -27.55 -52.70
CA ALA A 1047 -5.55 -28.72 -53.21
C ALA A 1047 -5.76 -29.75 -52.07
N GLN A 1048 -7.01 -30.06 -51.74
CA GLN A 1048 -7.38 -30.98 -50.66
C GLN A 1048 -8.13 -32.22 -51.17
N SER A 1049 -8.05 -33.33 -50.44
CA SER A 1049 -8.75 -34.58 -50.73
C SER A 1049 -10.25 -34.53 -50.34
N ALA A 1050 -11.07 -35.41 -50.92
CA ALA A 1050 -12.52 -35.44 -50.66
C ALA A 1050 -12.90 -35.74 -49.19
N ALA A 1051 -12.05 -36.46 -48.45
CA ALA A 1051 -12.25 -36.74 -47.03
C ALA A 1051 -11.99 -35.50 -46.15
N GLU A 1052 -11.00 -34.69 -46.52
CA GLU A 1052 -10.66 -33.43 -45.85
C GLU A 1052 -11.77 -32.39 -46.06
N LEU A 1053 -12.32 -32.30 -47.28
CA LEU A 1053 -13.47 -31.44 -47.58
C LEU A 1053 -14.74 -31.84 -46.79
N GLN A 1054 -15.01 -33.14 -46.60
CA GLN A 1054 -16.12 -33.59 -45.73
C GLN A 1054 -15.90 -33.28 -44.25
N ALA A 1055 -14.65 -33.37 -43.76
CA ALA A 1055 -14.32 -33.00 -42.39
C ALA A 1055 -14.50 -31.48 -42.17
N ILE A 1056 -14.04 -30.67 -43.12
CA ILE A 1056 -14.22 -29.21 -43.11
C ILE A 1056 -15.70 -28.84 -43.15
N LEU A 1057 -16.51 -29.46 -44.01
CA LEU A 1057 -17.97 -29.24 -44.06
C LEU A 1057 -18.65 -29.52 -42.71
N ARG A 1058 -18.22 -30.55 -41.97
CA ARG A 1058 -18.76 -30.84 -40.62
C ARG A 1058 -18.34 -29.78 -39.59
N VAL A 1059 -17.14 -29.23 -39.72
CA VAL A 1059 -16.65 -28.14 -38.87
C VAL A 1059 -17.40 -26.85 -39.17
N CYS A 1060 -17.60 -26.52 -40.45
CA CYS A 1060 -18.41 -25.38 -40.89
C CYS A 1060 -19.86 -25.49 -40.42
N ALA A 1061 -20.51 -26.66 -40.58
CA ALA A 1061 -21.89 -26.87 -40.12
C ALA A 1061 -22.05 -26.89 -38.59
N ARG A 1062 -20.98 -27.12 -37.82
CA ARG A 1062 -20.96 -26.89 -36.37
C ARG A 1062 -20.80 -25.40 -36.07
N GLY A 1063 -19.87 -24.74 -36.75
CA GLY A 1063 -19.67 -23.29 -36.67
C GLY A 1063 -20.94 -22.51 -36.96
N GLU A 1064 -21.70 -22.87 -37.99
CA GLU A 1064 -22.99 -22.24 -38.32
C GLU A 1064 -24.03 -22.38 -37.21
N ARG A 1065 -24.18 -23.59 -36.64
CA ARG A 1065 -25.11 -23.81 -35.51
C ARG A 1065 -24.69 -23.04 -34.27
N ASP A 1066 -23.40 -23.02 -33.97
CA ASP A 1066 -22.89 -22.32 -32.82
C ASP A 1066 -22.94 -20.79 -33.01
N ILE A 1067 -22.82 -20.29 -34.24
CA ILE A 1067 -23.04 -18.87 -34.59
C ILE A 1067 -24.51 -18.50 -34.41
N ALA A 1068 -25.44 -19.33 -34.89
CA ALA A 1068 -26.88 -19.11 -34.67
C ALA A 1068 -27.24 -19.07 -33.17
N ALA A 1069 -26.64 -19.94 -32.35
CA ALA A 1069 -26.86 -19.92 -30.90
C ALA A 1069 -26.30 -18.66 -30.22
N ILE A 1070 -25.16 -18.14 -30.69
CA ILE A 1070 -24.61 -16.86 -30.23
C ILE A 1070 -25.52 -15.70 -30.65
N ASP A 1071 -26.04 -15.72 -31.87
CA ASP A 1071 -26.94 -14.70 -32.41
C ASP A 1071 -28.25 -14.63 -31.60
N ASP A 1072 -28.84 -15.80 -31.30
CA ASP A 1072 -30.00 -15.91 -30.40
C ASP A 1072 -29.71 -15.34 -29.00
N HIS A 1073 -28.53 -15.64 -28.43
CA HIS A 1073 -28.12 -15.12 -27.13
C HIS A 1073 -27.88 -13.59 -27.17
N ALA A 1074 -27.29 -13.09 -28.24
CA ALA A 1074 -27.08 -11.65 -28.47
C ALA A 1074 -28.41 -10.91 -28.60
N HIS A 1075 -29.37 -11.46 -29.35
CA HIS A 1075 -30.73 -10.91 -29.44
C HIS A 1075 -31.45 -10.91 -28.09
N GLY A 1076 -31.29 -11.97 -27.28
CA GLY A 1076 -31.82 -12.04 -25.91
C GLY A 1076 -31.25 -10.94 -25.00
N LEU A 1077 -29.93 -10.77 -24.99
CA LEU A 1077 -29.27 -9.73 -24.20
C LEU A 1077 -29.59 -8.32 -24.71
N ALA A 1078 -29.74 -8.13 -26.02
CA ALA A 1078 -30.17 -6.84 -26.58
C ALA A 1078 -31.57 -6.45 -26.10
N ALA A 1079 -32.49 -7.41 -26.02
CA ALA A 1079 -33.83 -7.19 -25.48
C ALA A 1079 -33.80 -6.89 -23.96
N GLU A 1080 -32.95 -7.56 -23.19
CA GLU A 1080 -32.78 -7.32 -21.75
C GLU A 1080 -32.11 -5.95 -21.48
N ALA A 1081 -31.07 -5.61 -22.24
CA ALA A 1081 -30.40 -4.32 -22.20
C ALA A 1081 -31.36 -3.19 -22.56
N LYS A 1082 -32.20 -3.35 -23.59
CA LYS A 1082 -33.23 -2.38 -23.94
C LYS A 1082 -34.23 -2.19 -22.80
N LYS A 1083 -34.75 -3.26 -22.21
CA LYS A 1083 -35.64 -3.17 -21.03
C LYS A 1083 -34.97 -2.49 -19.84
N THR A 1084 -33.69 -2.72 -19.62
CA THR A 1084 -32.93 -2.08 -18.53
C THR A 1084 -32.68 -0.61 -18.81
N VAL A 1085 -32.29 -0.23 -20.03
CA VAL A 1085 -32.20 1.16 -20.47
C VAL A 1085 -33.54 1.86 -20.31
N ASP A 1086 -34.64 1.26 -20.79
CA ASP A 1086 -35.99 1.81 -20.67
C ASP A 1086 -36.37 2.06 -19.20
N ARG A 1087 -36.05 1.12 -18.29
CA ARG A 1087 -36.22 1.29 -16.83
C ARG A 1087 -35.37 2.43 -16.26
N VAL A 1088 -34.11 2.59 -16.69
CA VAL A 1088 -33.26 3.70 -16.24
C VAL A 1088 -33.79 5.04 -16.75
N THR A 1089 -34.16 5.12 -18.04
CA THR A 1089 -34.73 6.33 -18.62
C THR A 1089 -36.09 6.68 -18.03
N ALA A 1090 -36.88 5.71 -17.56
CA ALA A 1090 -38.11 5.97 -16.82
C ALA A 1090 -37.85 6.54 -15.41
N SER A 1091 -36.70 6.23 -14.80
CA SER A 1091 -36.25 6.82 -13.52
C SER A 1091 -35.70 8.26 -13.70
N SER A 1092 -35.46 8.67 -14.95
CA SER A 1092 -35.31 9.99 -15.62
C SER A 1092 -34.69 11.23 -14.95
N LYS A 1093 -34.51 11.35 -13.63
CA LYS A 1093 -34.07 12.61 -13.01
C LYS A 1093 -32.73 12.55 -12.27
N ASP A 1094 -32.13 11.38 -12.14
CA ASP A 1094 -30.83 11.24 -11.49
C ASP A 1094 -29.70 11.06 -12.53
N GLY A 1095 -28.95 12.13 -12.78
CA GLY A 1095 -27.88 12.17 -13.78
C GLY A 1095 -26.72 11.22 -13.50
N ARG A 1096 -26.67 10.61 -12.31
CA ARG A 1096 -25.60 9.68 -11.89
C ARG A 1096 -25.64 8.33 -12.60
N LEU A 1097 -26.82 7.91 -13.10
CA LEU A 1097 -26.96 6.68 -13.89
C LEU A 1097 -26.70 6.90 -15.39
N GLN A 1098 -26.63 8.15 -15.83
CA GLN A 1098 -26.46 8.51 -17.23
C GLN A 1098 -25.16 7.95 -17.85
N PRO A 1099 -23.99 7.97 -17.16
CA PRO A 1099 -22.77 7.38 -17.69
C PRO A 1099 -22.89 5.88 -17.99
N PHE A 1100 -23.64 5.14 -17.16
CA PHE A 1100 -23.87 3.71 -17.34
C PHE A 1100 -24.79 3.42 -18.53
N VAL A 1101 -25.85 4.22 -18.69
CA VAL A 1101 -26.77 4.15 -19.84
C VAL A 1101 -26.05 4.52 -21.13
N ASP A 1102 -25.20 5.55 -21.09
CA ASP A 1102 -24.44 5.97 -22.26
C ASP A 1102 -23.43 4.90 -22.68
N ASN A 1103 -22.82 4.19 -21.73
CA ASN A 1103 -21.95 3.05 -22.03
C ASN A 1103 -22.72 1.88 -22.66
N LEU A 1104 -23.90 1.54 -22.14
CA LEU A 1104 -24.79 0.53 -22.75
C LEU A 1104 -25.25 0.94 -24.16
N LYS A 1105 -25.57 2.22 -24.39
CA LYS A 1105 -26.00 2.73 -25.71
C LYS A 1105 -24.84 2.80 -26.71
N ARG A 1106 -23.61 3.03 -26.25
CA ARG A 1106 -22.40 3.09 -27.08
C ARG A 1106 -21.87 1.72 -27.50
N LYS A 1107 -22.32 0.64 -26.88
CA LYS A 1107 -22.04 -0.74 -27.27
C LYS A 1107 -23.25 -1.35 -28.00
N PRO A 1108 -23.51 -0.99 -29.27
CA PRO A 1108 -24.62 -1.60 -30.01
C PRO A 1108 -24.37 -3.11 -30.16
N VAL A 1109 -25.38 -3.91 -29.83
CA VAL A 1109 -25.41 -5.37 -30.03
C VAL A 1109 -25.65 -5.70 -31.51
N ARG A 1110 -24.83 -5.15 -32.43
CA ARG A 1110 -24.95 -5.42 -33.86
C ARG A 1110 -23.83 -6.31 -34.37
#